data_AF-A0A9E5IF99-F1
#
_entry.id   AF-A0A9E5IF99-F1
#
_cell.length_a   1.000
_cell.length_b   1.000
_cell.length_c   1.000
_cell.angle_alpha   90.00
_cell.angle_beta   90.00
_cell.angle_gamma   90.00
#
_symmetry.space_group_name_H-M   'P 1'
#
loop_
_entity.id
_entity.type
_entity.pdbx_description
1 polymer ?
#
loop_
_entity_poly.entity_id
_entity_poly.type
_entity_poly.pdbx_seq_one_letter_code
_entity_poly.pdbx_strand_id
1 'polypeptide(L)'
;MLLPETLATPVLVPTSGESIRISFAEAARRAREGTSTVAPADLAAARDQLEHGWPGVTAAALLVPAWTLPEAPPLADVPDAHWGDYVDWLLARPKRATDLVESNALARQLVRRVTEIADWMDRNLAAPAVLAASAAYSRADFSALDRLPAEQLHALQSARARILSRLHGRAAAPQTPAPRNRHERPLRVGFIRQRHILDAAGCRLLARLSHLDAERIQAVLFTSDILGSDPVFTGPERDIRLLPTSFAQQIETLRAEKLDVLVFSDDLSGHVAPVAWLGLHRIAPLQLVDIGEAHTSGLPALDLRLAGAADLDRHIDGSERLALLPATINAFDLSVLHRVEASEIGRAQLGLPQNSPLLFALLPASAPSPSALARWTRALAEHPTAELILAVETHESEPVREQLLSHFAQAEVQSHRIHPVNLADGFIDLPRLAALADVCLDPTPFAAALAFESGTPVVSLSTSPAAALFRVAGLAADLTASDEDWHRMLAACLACPEGYRERIASAHAQLPAYADVYGAAQDFTALLEAAWDELITVGSARFRRTRSPVRSSSPHSPHPGDLQAEGRVLIARGRAERAIACLLSALQRAGGDATLWFDLALAYRAAGQPKSALESLEASLRLDDQNAAAWIVICELAADVGSLDFAREALALAAELRPGDERIPALRARIAA
;
A
#
# COMPACT_ATOMS: atom_id res chain seq x y z
N MET A 1 36.64 -7.98 26.13
CA MET A 1 37.88 -8.59 25.59
C MET A 1 37.62 -8.88 24.13
N LEU A 2 38.28 -8.11 23.26
CA LEU A 2 38.20 -8.18 21.80
C LEU A 2 38.82 -9.50 21.31
N LEU A 3 38.15 -10.21 20.41
CA LEU A 3 38.77 -11.25 19.58
C LEU A 3 39.29 -10.59 18.29
N PRO A 4 40.44 -11.02 17.74
CA PRO A 4 41.12 -10.32 16.66
C PRO A 4 40.52 -10.61 15.29
N GLU A 5 40.60 -9.60 14.42
CA GLU A 5 40.42 -9.69 12.98
C GLU A 5 41.42 -10.71 12.37
N THR A 6 40.96 -11.46 11.36
CA THR A 6 41.63 -12.54 10.60
C THR A 6 41.67 -13.94 11.25
N LEU A 7 40.78 -14.83 10.76
CA LEU A 7 40.81 -16.27 11.02
C LEU A 7 41.86 -16.95 10.13
N ALA A 8 43.11 -16.98 10.58
CA ALA A 8 44.14 -17.91 10.07
C ALA A 8 44.31 -19.13 11.00
N THR A 9 43.24 -19.58 11.65
CA THR A 9 43.20 -20.84 12.41
C THR A 9 42.51 -21.91 11.58
N PRO A 10 43.03 -23.14 11.49
CA PRO A 10 42.36 -24.22 10.77
C PRO A 10 40.99 -24.46 11.43
N VAL A 11 39.92 -24.28 10.65
CA VAL A 11 38.56 -24.59 11.10
C VAL A 11 38.55 -26.09 11.42
N LEU A 12 38.45 -26.42 12.71
CA LEU A 12 38.32 -27.80 13.14
C LEU A 12 37.02 -28.36 12.55
N VAL A 13 37.18 -29.31 11.63
CA VAL A 13 36.06 -29.98 10.96
C VAL A 13 35.25 -30.76 12.01
N PRO A 14 33.98 -30.41 12.27
CA PRO A 14 33.17 -31.12 13.25
C PRO A 14 32.86 -32.54 12.74
N THR A 15 33.14 -33.56 13.55
CA THR A 15 33.01 -34.98 13.16
C THR A 15 31.86 -35.73 13.85
N SER A 16 31.21 -35.14 14.86
CA SER A 16 30.07 -35.75 15.55
C SER A 16 28.75 -35.09 15.15
N GLY A 17 27.65 -35.85 15.20
CA GLY A 17 26.33 -35.33 14.82
C GLY A 17 25.89 -34.11 15.66
N GLU A 18 26.30 -34.05 16.93
CA GLU A 18 26.00 -32.93 17.84
C GLU A 18 26.85 -31.70 17.52
N SER A 19 28.15 -31.87 17.23
CA SER A 19 29.02 -30.74 16.88
C SER A 19 28.60 -30.11 15.54
N ILE A 20 28.18 -30.93 14.57
CA ILE A 20 27.64 -30.45 13.29
C ILE A 20 26.41 -29.55 13.49
N ARG A 21 25.47 -29.97 14.35
CA ARG A 21 24.26 -29.18 14.67
C ARG A 21 24.61 -27.83 15.28
N ILE A 22 25.51 -27.82 16.27
CA ILE A 22 25.96 -26.60 16.93
C ILE A 22 26.62 -25.65 15.92
N SER A 23 27.43 -26.19 15.01
CA SER A 23 28.09 -25.39 13.97
C SER A 23 27.10 -24.75 13.00
N PHE A 24 26.08 -25.47 12.51
CA PHE A 24 25.04 -24.86 11.66
C PHE A 24 24.20 -23.84 12.40
N ALA A 25 23.86 -24.09 13.66
CA ALA A 25 23.12 -23.13 14.48
C ALA A 25 23.93 -21.83 14.67
N GLU A 26 25.24 -21.94 14.95
CA GLU A 26 26.12 -20.78 15.07
C GLU A 26 26.30 -20.06 13.74
N ALA A 27 26.46 -20.79 12.63
CA ALA A 27 26.54 -20.22 11.29
C ALA A 27 25.26 -19.46 10.92
N ALA A 28 24.08 -20.05 11.16
CA ALA A 28 22.79 -19.42 10.93
C ALA A 28 22.58 -18.18 11.82
N ARG A 29 23.04 -18.23 13.08
CA ARG A 29 23.01 -17.09 14.00
C ARG A 29 23.89 -15.94 13.50
N ARG A 30 25.15 -16.22 13.15
CA ARG A 30 26.07 -15.23 12.56
C ARG A 30 25.53 -14.62 11.28
N ALA A 31 24.94 -15.44 10.42
CA ALA A 31 24.27 -14.99 9.21
C ALA A 31 23.13 -13.99 9.51
N ARG A 32 22.36 -14.19 10.59
CA ARG A 32 21.26 -13.29 10.97
C ARG A 32 21.72 -12.00 11.64
N GLU A 33 22.86 -12.04 12.33
CA GLU A 33 23.43 -10.91 13.09
C GLU A 33 24.47 -10.09 12.32
N GLY A 34 25.12 -10.70 11.32
CA GLY A 34 26.28 -10.14 10.61
C GLY A 34 25.92 -9.13 9.51
N THR A 35 26.96 -8.57 8.90
CA THR A 35 26.86 -7.67 7.73
C THR A 35 26.72 -8.46 6.42
N SER A 36 26.26 -7.80 5.36
CA SER A 36 26.15 -8.36 3.99
C SER A 36 27.50 -8.71 3.36
N THR A 37 28.60 -8.18 3.89
CA THR A 37 29.93 -8.30 3.29
C THR A 37 30.73 -9.48 3.85
N VAL A 38 31.31 -10.27 2.94
CA VAL A 38 32.17 -11.42 3.25
C VAL A 38 33.55 -11.18 2.65
N ALA A 39 34.61 -11.45 3.41
CA ALA A 39 35.97 -11.28 2.90
C ALA A 39 36.25 -12.27 1.74
N PRO A 40 36.87 -11.85 0.62
CA PRO A 40 37.18 -12.75 -0.48
C PRO A 40 38.01 -13.99 -0.08
N ALA A 41 38.87 -13.85 0.93
CA ALA A 41 39.65 -14.95 1.49
C ALA A 41 38.78 -16.01 2.18
N ASP A 42 37.78 -15.59 2.96
CA ASP A 42 36.86 -16.50 3.65
C ASP A 42 35.98 -17.25 2.63
N LEU A 43 35.54 -16.57 1.56
CA LEU A 43 34.79 -17.20 0.48
C LEU A 43 35.63 -18.23 -0.29
N ALA A 44 36.90 -17.92 -0.57
CA ALA A 44 37.81 -18.86 -1.21
C ALA A 44 38.07 -20.09 -0.32
N ALA A 45 38.30 -19.88 0.98
CA ALA A 45 38.46 -20.96 1.96
C ALA A 45 37.19 -21.81 2.08
N ALA A 46 36.01 -21.19 2.11
CA ALA A 46 34.74 -21.92 2.16
C ALA A 46 34.53 -22.82 0.93
N ARG A 47 34.92 -22.36 -0.26
CA ARG A 47 34.86 -23.17 -1.49
C ARG A 47 35.78 -24.38 -1.45
N ASP A 48 37.00 -24.22 -0.96
CA ASP A 48 37.95 -25.32 -0.75
C ASP A 48 37.40 -26.36 0.23
N GLN A 49 36.75 -25.90 1.31
CA GLN A 49 36.11 -26.81 2.27
C GLN A 49 34.98 -27.64 1.65
N LEU A 50 34.26 -27.16 0.63
CA LEU A 50 33.21 -27.95 -0.03
C LEU A 50 33.73 -29.24 -0.70
N GLU A 51 35.01 -29.29 -1.07
CA GLU A 51 35.64 -30.49 -1.67
C GLU A 51 35.81 -31.64 -0.66
N HIS A 52 35.67 -31.35 0.63
CA HIS A 52 35.92 -32.28 1.74
C HIS A 52 34.64 -32.99 2.25
N GLY A 53 33.61 -33.07 1.40
CA GLY A 53 32.34 -33.72 1.72
C GLY A 53 31.53 -33.00 2.80
N TRP A 54 30.60 -33.70 3.46
CA TRP A 54 29.65 -33.09 4.40
C TRP A 54 30.31 -32.35 5.60
N PRO A 55 31.36 -32.88 6.25
CA PRO A 55 32.05 -32.14 7.30
C PRO A 55 32.69 -30.83 6.79
N GLY A 56 33.14 -30.83 5.53
CA GLY A 56 33.61 -29.65 4.83
C GLY A 56 32.51 -28.61 4.57
N VAL A 57 31.28 -29.04 4.29
CA VAL A 57 30.12 -28.14 4.18
C VAL A 57 29.85 -27.42 5.51
N THR A 58 29.98 -28.13 6.63
CA THR A 58 29.82 -27.52 7.96
C THR A 58 30.95 -26.53 8.26
N ALA A 59 32.18 -26.82 7.86
CA ALA A 59 33.31 -25.90 7.98
C ALA A 59 33.10 -24.64 7.11
N ALA A 60 32.64 -24.81 5.86
CA ALA A 60 32.29 -23.72 4.97
C ALA A 60 31.18 -22.82 5.56
N ALA A 61 30.16 -23.41 6.19
CA ALA A 61 29.07 -22.67 6.82
C ALA A 61 29.53 -21.75 7.96
N LEU A 62 30.59 -22.13 8.69
CA LEU A 62 31.16 -21.30 9.77
C LEU A 62 32.00 -20.13 9.25
N LEU A 63 32.48 -20.22 8.01
CA LEU A 63 33.29 -19.19 7.34
C LEU A 63 32.41 -18.16 6.67
N VAL A 64 31.38 -18.61 5.94
CA VAL A 64 30.55 -17.72 5.12
C VAL A 64 29.06 -18.04 5.24
N PRO A 65 28.21 -17.02 5.12
CA PRO A 65 26.77 -17.23 4.98
C PRO A 65 26.40 -18.00 3.72
N ALA A 66 25.31 -18.75 3.76
CA ALA A 66 24.91 -19.61 2.65
C ALA A 66 24.70 -18.87 1.32
N TRP A 67 24.18 -17.64 1.35
CA TRP A 67 23.83 -16.91 0.12
C TRP A 67 25.01 -16.41 -0.71
N THR A 68 26.21 -16.40 -0.15
CA THR A 68 27.44 -16.09 -0.89
C THR A 68 28.04 -17.35 -1.51
N LEU A 69 27.48 -18.54 -1.22
CA LEU A 69 27.98 -19.85 -1.63
C LEU A 69 26.92 -20.61 -2.47
N PRO A 70 26.69 -20.22 -3.73
CA PRO A 70 25.72 -20.89 -4.62
C PRO A 70 26.07 -22.36 -4.91
N GLU A 71 27.33 -22.74 -4.73
CA GLU A 71 27.90 -24.09 -4.89
C GLU A 71 27.55 -25.03 -3.74
N ALA A 72 26.94 -24.54 -2.66
CA ALA A 72 26.49 -25.40 -1.56
C ALA A 72 25.66 -26.60 -2.08
N PRO A 73 25.79 -27.81 -1.50
CA PRO A 73 25.17 -29.00 -2.06
C PRO A 73 23.62 -28.93 -2.09
N PRO A 74 22.95 -29.68 -2.98
CA PRO A 74 21.51 -29.90 -2.87
C PRO A 74 21.19 -30.76 -1.63
N LEU A 75 19.95 -30.69 -1.14
CA LEU A 75 19.45 -31.49 -0.01
C LEU A 75 19.62 -32.99 -0.24
N ALA A 76 19.56 -33.45 -1.50
CA ALA A 76 19.77 -34.85 -1.85
C ALA A 76 21.17 -35.38 -1.45
N ASP A 77 22.17 -34.49 -1.37
CA ASP A 77 23.55 -34.82 -1.03
C ASP A 77 23.86 -34.58 0.46
N VAL A 78 22.86 -34.15 1.24
CA VAL A 78 22.98 -33.86 2.67
C VAL A 78 22.39 -35.02 3.48
N PRO A 79 23.08 -35.52 4.53
CA PRO A 79 22.50 -36.56 5.38
C PRO A 79 21.18 -36.12 6.02
N ASP A 80 20.14 -36.96 5.90
CA ASP A 80 18.77 -36.75 6.38
C ASP A 80 18.67 -36.16 7.80
N ALA A 81 19.55 -36.59 8.70
CA ALA A 81 19.57 -36.18 10.12
C ALA A 81 19.89 -34.68 10.34
N HIS A 82 20.40 -33.99 9.31
CA HIS A 82 20.85 -32.61 9.36
C HIS A 82 20.08 -31.66 8.43
N TRP A 83 19.04 -32.14 7.74
CA TRP A 83 18.27 -31.31 6.81
C TRP A 83 17.68 -30.06 7.47
N GLY A 84 17.18 -30.18 8.70
CA GLY A 84 16.65 -29.03 9.44
C GLY A 84 17.70 -27.95 9.70
N ASP A 85 18.87 -28.35 10.21
CA ASP A 85 19.97 -27.43 10.53
C ASP A 85 20.56 -26.80 9.26
N TYR A 86 20.70 -27.60 8.21
CA TYR A 86 21.20 -27.16 6.91
C TYR A 86 20.26 -26.15 6.25
N VAL A 87 18.94 -26.42 6.25
CA VAL A 87 17.94 -25.49 5.72
C VAL A 87 17.91 -24.20 6.52
N ASP A 88 18.06 -24.27 7.85
CA ASP A 88 18.11 -23.08 8.69
C ASP A 88 19.29 -22.17 8.30
N TRP A 89 20.47 -22.73 8.03
CA TRP A 89 21.62 -21.99 7.50
C TRP A 89 21.39 -21.50 6.06
N LEU A 90 20.85 -22.35 5.17
CA LEU A 90 20.57 -22.00 3.77
C LEU A 90 19.62 -20.80 3.64
N LEU A 91 18.69 -20.64 4.58
CA LEU A 91 17.69 -19.58 4.59
C LEU A 91 17.96 -18.47 5.62
N ALA A 92 18.98 -18.61 6.49
CA ALA A 92 19.38 -17.55 7.42
C ALA A 92 19.81 -16.31 6.63
N ARG A 93 19.35 -15.11 6.99
CA ARG A 93 19.71 -13.85 6.33
C ARG A 93 19.84 -12.74 7.36
N PRO A 94 20.64 -11.70 7.10
CA PRO A 94 20.78 -10.58 8.02
C PRO A 94 19.44 -9.85 8.09
N LYS A 95 18.97 -9.55 9.30
CA LYS A 95 17.77 -8.71 9.47
C LYS A 95 17.93 -7.31 8.88
N ARG A 96 19.18 -6.87 8.68
CA ARG A 96 19.61 -5.53 8.25
C ARG A 96 20.30 -5.53 6.88
N ALA A 97 20.06 -6.51 6.00
CA ALA A 97 20.76 -6.52 4.71
C ALA A 97 20.26 -5.39 3.79
N THR A 98 21.00 -4.29 3.70
CA THR A 98 20.80 -3.22 2.70
C THR A 98 21.38 -3.58 1.35
N ASP A 99 22.46 -4.36 1.26
CA ASP A 99 23.23 -4.43 0.01
C ASP A 99 22.63 -5.37 -1.05
N LEU A 100 21.80 -4.80 -1.92
CA LEU A 100 21.38 -5.33 -3.23
C LEU A 100 22.52 -5.51 -4.24
N VAL A 101 23.79 -5.20 -3.92
CA VAL A 101 24.90 -5.44 -4.87
C VAL A 101 25.00 -6.92 -5.27
N GLU A 102 24.37 -7.84 -4.50
CA GLU A 102 24.25 -9.28 -4.78
C GLU A 102 22.83 -9.75 -5.19
N SER A 103 21.90 -8.84 -5.45
CA SER A 103 20.44 -9.09 -5.49
C SER A 103 20.00 -10.20 -6.45
N ASN A 104 20.57 -10.31 -7.65
CA ASN A 104 20.18 -11.36 -8.61
C ASN A 104 20.74 -12.75 -8.27
N ALA A 105 21.94 -12.84 -7.69
CA ALA A 105 22.53 -14.11 -7.32
C ALA A 105 21.83 -14.68 -6.07
N LEU A 106 21.65 -13.83 -5.06
CA LEU A 106 20.88 -14.12 -3.87
C LEU A 106 19.44 -14.52 -4.19
N ALA A 107 18.74 -13.76 -5.05
CA ALA A 107 17.37 -14.08 -5.49
C ALA A 107 17.30 -15.47 -6.12
N ARG A 108 18.17 -15.75 -7.09
CA ARG A 108 18.21 -17.05 -7.78
C ARG A 108 18.51 -18.19 -6.83
N GLN A 109 19.43 -17.99 -5.90
CA GLN A 109 19.73 -19.00 -4.90
C GLN A 109 18.53 -19.25 -3.98
N LEU A 110 17.86 -18.20 -3.50
CA LEU A 110 16.68 -18.33 -2.66
C LEU A 110 15.56 -19.09 -3.38
N VAL A 111 15.26 -18.69 -4.62
CA VAL A 111 14.29 -19.40 -5.49
C VAL A 111 14.66 -20.86 -5.64
N ARG A 112 15.93 -21.17 -5.95
CA ARG A 112 16.42 -22.55 -6.08
C ARG A 112 16.20 -23.36 -4.80
N ARG A 113 16.60 -22.84 -3.63
CA ARG A 113 16.50 -23.57 -2.36
C ARG A 113 15.06 -23.77 -1.89
N VAL A 114 14.23 -22.75 -2.03
CA VAL A 114 12.81 -22.86 -1.65
C VAL A 114 12.07 -23.80 -2.59
N THR A 115 12.38 -23.78 -3.89
CA THR A 115 11.83 -24.73 -4.86
C THR A 115 12.25 -26.16 -4.54
N GLU A 116 13.52 -26.37 -4.18
CA GLU A 116 14.03 -27.68 -3.78
C GLU A 116 13.29 -28.25 -2.56
N ILE A 117 13.07 -27.42 -1.53
CA ILE A 117 12.27 -27.80 -0.35
C ILE A 117 10.84 -28.16 -0.77
N ALA A 118 10.20 -27.34 -1.61
CA ALA A 118 8.86 -27.59 -2.12
C ALA A 118 8.76 -28.93 -2.88
N ASP A 119 9.74 -29.25 -3.73
CA ASP A 119 9.80 -30.50 -4.50
C ASP A 119 9.94 -31.73 -3.60
N TRP A 120 10.70 -31.63 -2.50
CA TRP A 120 10.81 -32.70 -1.51
C TRP A 120 9.53 -32.89 -0.71
N MET A 121 8.87 -31.79 -0.31
CA MET A 121 7.58 -31.83 0.38
C MET A 121 6.46 -32.42 -0.49
N ASP A 122 6.48 -32.12 -1.80
CA ASP A 122 5.52 -32.69 -2.74
C ASP A 122 5.70 -34.19 -2.95
N ARG A 123 6.95 -34.68 -2.86
CA ARG A 123 7.28 -36.11 -2.97
C ARG A 123 6.90 -36.88 -1.71
N ASN A 124 7.33 -36.44 -0.52
CA ASN A 124 7.06 -37.14 0.73
C ASN A 124 7.14 -36.23 1.97
N LEU A 125 6.05 -35.51 2.25
CA LEU A 125 5.95 -34.68 3.46
C LEU A 125 6.12 -35.48 4.77
N ALA A 126 5.81 -36.77 4.80
CA ALA A 126 5.84 -37.56 6.04
C ALA A 126 7.26 -37.99 6.46
N ALA A 127 8.27 -37.83 5.60
CA ALA A 127 9.65 -38.17 5.92
C ALA A 127 10.19 -37.25 7.04
N PRO A 128 10.85 -37.79 8.09
CA PRO A 128 11.37 -36.99 9.20
C PRO A 128 12.32 -35.85 8.76
N ALA A 129 13.18 -36.10 7.77
CA ALA A 129 14.09 -35.10 7.21
C ALA A 129 13.35 -33.93 6.53
N VAL A 130 12.27 -34.24 5.79
CA VAL A 130 11.41 -33.25 5.12
C VAL A 130 10.64 -32.41 6.15
N LEU A 131 10.14 -33.02 7.23
CA LEU A 131 9.50 -32.31 8.34
C LEU A 131 10.48 -31.38 9.06
N ALA A 132 11.72 -31.83 9.27
CA ALA A 132 12.77 -30.99 9.87
C ALA A 132 13.10 -29.78 8.98
N ALA A 133 13.26 -30.01 7.67
CA ALA A 133 13.45 -28.95 6.67
C ALA A 133 12.26 -27.97 6.63
N SER A 134 11.02 -28.47 6.66
CA SER A 134 9.84 -27.59 6.63
C SER A 134 9.73 -26.76 7.92
N ALA A 135 10.07 -27.34 9.08
CA ALA A 135 10.09 -26.61 10.33
C ALA A 135 11.14 -25.49 10.33
N ALA A 136 12.30 -25.72 9.72
CA ALA A 136 13.32 -24.68 9.50
C ALA A 136 12.82 -23.59 8.55
N TYR A 137 12.21 -23.97 7.42
CA TYR A 137 11.55 -23.04 6.51
C TYR A 137 10.52 -22.15 7.21
N SER A 138 9.69 -22.70 8.10
CA SER A 138 8.68 -21.92 8.83
C SER A 138 9.27 -20.85 9.77
N ARG A 139 10.56 -20.93 10.11
CA ARG A 139 11.29 -19.93 10.91
C ARG A 139 12.17 -18.99 10.07
N ALA A 140 12.24 -19.21 8.75
CA ALA A 140 13.03 -18.39 7.86
C ALA A 140 12.38 -17.00 7.71
N ASP A 141 13.23 -15.98 7.57
CA ASP A 141 12.75 -14.63 7.32
C ASP A 141 12.66 -14.38 5.82
N PHE A 142 11.47 -13.96 5.39
CA PHE A 142 11.14 -13.55 4.04
C PHE A 142 10.64 -12.10 4.03
N SER A 143 11.08 -11.30 5.01
CA SER A 143 10.98 -9.85 4.91
C SER A 143 11.84 -9.35 3.73
N ALA A 144 11.43 -8.26 3.09
CA ALA A 144 12.12 -7.65 1.94
C ALA A 144 12.10 -8.43 0.60
N LEU A 145 11.13 -9.33 0.38
CA LEU A 145 10.96 -10.03 -0.90
C LEU A 145 10.52 -9.10 -2.05
N ASP A 146 9.84 -8.01 -1.73
CA ASP A 146 9.43 -6.93 -2.63
C ASP A 146 10.61 -6.34 -3.43
N ARG A 147 11.84 -6.50 -2.93
CA ARG A 147 13.07 -6.03 -3.59
C ARG A 147 13.63 -6.98 -4.63
N LEU A 148 13.09 -8.19 -4.74
CA LEU A 148 13.54 -9.14 -5.75
C LEU A 148 13.04 -8.72 -7.13
N PRO A 149 13.80 -9.00 -8.21
CA PRO A 149 13.28 -8.85 -9.54
C PRO A 149 11.95 -9.60 -9.70
N ALA A 150 11.00 -8.94 -10.34
CA ALA A 150 9.71 -9.44 -10.80
C ALA A 150 9.63 -10.96 -11.01
N GLU A 151 10.45 -11.49 -11.94
CA GLU A 151 10.45 -12.90 -12.33
C GLU A 151 10.90 -13.83 -11.18
N GLN A 152 11.94 -13.45 -10.44
CA GLN A 152 12.44 -14.25 -9.31
C GLN A 152 11.45 -14.23 -8.15
N LEU A 153 10.80 -13.10 -7.92
CA LEU A 153 9.77 -12.95 -6.92
C LEU A 153 8.56 -13.86 -7.22
N HIS A 154 8.13 -13.90 -8.48
CA HIS A 154 7.07 -14.82 -8.91
C HIS A 154 7.43 -16.29 -8.66
N ALA A 155 8.64 -16.70 -9.06
CA ALA A 155 9.11 -18.08 -8.88
C ALA A 155 9.20 -18.45 -7.40
N LEU A 156 9.69 -17.53 -6.57
CA LEU A 156 9.75 -17.72 -5.13
C LEU A 156 8.36 -17.86 -4.52
N GLN A 157 7.43 -16.95 -4.81
CA GLN A 157 6.08 -16.99 -4.26
C GLN A 157 5.34 -18.28 -4.66
N SER A 158 5.53 -18.75 -5.90
CA SER A 158 4.98 -20.03 -6.36
C SER A 158 5.53 -21.23 -5.56
N ALA A 159 6.83 -21.27 -5.30
CA ALA A 159 7.43 -22.32 -4.47
C ALA A 159 6.95 -22.24 -3.00
N ARG A 160 6.85 -21.03 -2.44
CA ARG A 160 6.32 -20.81 -1.08
C ARG A 160 4.87 -21.26 -0.96
N ALA A 161 4.02 -20.94 -1.92
CA ALA A 161 2.62 -21.35 -1.91
C ALA A 161 2.45 -22.88 -1.94
N ARG A 162 3.32 -23.61 -2.66
CA ARG A 162 3.36 -25.08 -2.62
C ARG A 162 3.67 -25.60 -1.22
N ILE A 163 4.70 -25.05 -0.58
CA ILE A 163 5.09 -25.40 0.80
C ILE A 163 3.94 -25.13 1.77
N LEU A 164 3.38 -23.93 1.74
CA LEU A 164 2.29 -23.51 2.62
C LEU A 164 1.04 -24.38 2.40
N SER A 165 0.71 -24.73 1.16
CA SER A 165 -0.41 -25.64 0.84
C SER A 165 -0.22 -27.03 1.44
N ARG A 166 1.01 -27.54 1.52
CA ARG A 166 1.30 -28.84 2.14
C ARG A 166 1.22 -28.81 3.66
N LEU A 167 1.69 -27.72 4.28
CA LEU A 167 1.70 -27.56 5.74
C LEU A 167 0.33 -27.21 6.31
N HIS A 168 -0.36 -26.26 5.67
CA HIS A 168 -1.56 -25.62 6.21
C HIS A 168 -2.80 -25.86 5.35
N GLY A 169 -2.64 -26.25 4.08
CA GLY A 169 -3.78 -26.56 3.19
C GLY A 169 -4.48 -27.89 3.47
N ARG A 170 -4.10 -28.64 4.53
CA ARG A 170 -4.75 -29.90 4.91
C ARG A 170 -6.03 -29.65 5.72
N ALA A 171 -7.08 -29.28 5.01
CA ALA A 171 -8.45 -29.64 5.40
C ALA A 171 -9.10 -30.33 4.19
N ALA A 172 -9.69 -31.52 4.41
CA ALA A 172 -10.49 -32.25 3.42
C ALA A 172 -11.37 -31.27 2.63
N ALA A 173 -11.37 -31.39 1.29
CA ALA A 173 -12.01 -30.46 0.36
C ALA A 173 -13.32 -29.89 0.95
N PRO A 174 -13.29 -28.67 1.52
CA PRO A 174 -14.53 -28.03 1.92
C PRO A 174 -15.28 -27.84 0.61
N GLN A 175 -16.53 -28.31 0.53
CA GLN A 175 -17.38 -28.00 -0.61
C GLN A 175 -17.30 -26.49 -0.81
N THR A 176 -16.83 -26.06 -1.98
CA THR A 176 -16.81 -24.64 -2.32
C THR A 176 -18.24 -24.15 -2.09
N PRO A 177 -18.47 -23.10 -1.28
CA PRO A 177 -19.82 -22.62 -1.07
C PRO A 177 -20.47 -22.38 -2.43
N ALA A 178 -21.72 -22.80 -2.59
CA ALA A 178 -22.40 -22.61 -3.87
C ALA A 178 -22.59 -21.11 -4.10
N PRO A 179 -22.19 -20.58 -5.27
CA PRO A 179 -22.43 -19.19 -5.57
C PRO A 179 -23.95 -18.96 -5.72
N ARG A 180 -24.42 -17.81 -5.27
CA ARG A 180 -25.84 -17.45 -5.18
C ARG A 180 -26.15 -16.31 -6.14
N ASN A 181 -27.40 -16.21 -6.60
CA ASN A 181 -27.83 -15.11 -7.44
C ASN A 181 -27.75 -13.78 -6.66
N ARG A 182 -27.19 -12.73 -7.29
CA ARG A 182 -27.07 -11.38 -6.73
C ARG A 182 -28.18 -10.43 -7.18
N HIS A 183 -29.03 -10.80 -8.12
CA HIS A 183 -30.14 -9.93 -8.56
C HIS A 183 -31.27 -9.83 -7.53
N GLU A 184 -31.26 -10.68 -6.51
CA GLU A 184 -32.29 -10.74 -5.47
C GLU A 184 -31.80 -10.18 -4.11
N ARG A 185 -30.51 -9.84 -4.01
CA ARG A 185 -29.89 -9.36 -2.76
C ARG A 185 -28.51 -8.73 -3.02
N PRO A 186 -28.04 -7.82 -2.15
CA PRO A 186 -26.66 -7.34 -2.23
C PRO A 186 -25.65 -8.49 -2.10
N LEU A 187 -24.48 -8.31 -2.74
CA LEU A 187 -23.32 -9.19 -2.56
C LEU A 187 -22.79 -9.03 -1.13
N ARG A 188 -22.56 -10.14 -0.44
CA ARG A 188 -21.94 -10.12 0.88
C ARG A 188 -20.43 -10.24 0.76
N VAL A 189 -19.72 -9.15 1.01
CA VAL A 189 -18.27 -9.03 0.77
C VAL A 189 -17.53 -8.92 2.10
N GLY A 190 -16.65 -9.88 2.38
CA GLY A 190 -15.77 -9.82 3.53
C GLY A 190 -14.43 -9.20 3.17
N PHE A 191 -13.89 -8.35 4.03
CA PHE A 191 -12.56 -7.78 3.93
C PHE A 191 -11.73 -8.24 5.12
N ILE A 192 -10.54 -8.80 4.91
CA ILE A 192 -9.64 -9.19 5.99
C ILE A 192 -8.49 -8.20 6.10
N ARG A 193 -8.28 -7.68 7.31
CA ARG A 193 -7.16 -6.83 7.68
C ARG A 193 -6.72 -7.10 9.13
N GLN A 194 -5.50 -7.58 9.33
CA GLN A 194 -4.94 -7.93 10.65
C GLN A 194 -3.86 -6.95 11.17
N ARG A 195 -3.21 -6.13 10.32
CA ARG A 195 -2.20 -5.13 10.77
C ARG A 195 -2.75 -3.70 10.85
N HIS A 196 -1.94 -2.77 11.38
CA HIS A 196 -2.26 -1.36 11.65
C HIS A 196 -3.03 -0.64 10.54
N ILE A 197 -3.98 0.21 10.93
CA ILE A 197 -4.97 0.79 10.01
C ILE A 197 -4.48 2.07 9.30
N LEU A 198 -3.52 2.79 9.87
CA LEU A 198 -3.06 4.09 9.36
C LEU A 198 -1.89 4.01 8.40
N ASP A 199 -1.65 2.83 7.82
CA ASP A 199 -0.66 2.64 6.79
C ASP A 199 -1.29 2.74 5.38
N ALA A 200 -0.44 2.61 4.37
CA ALA A 200 -0.84 2.63 2.97
C ALA A 200 -1.98 1.63 2.66
N ALA A 201 -1.91 0.42 3.22
CA ALA A 201 -2.88 -0.63 2.95
C ALA A 201 -4.26 -0.30 3.56
N GLY A 202 -4.28 0.23 4.78
CA GLY A 202 -5.52 0.65 5.43
C GLY A 202 -6.19 1.83 4.72
N CYS A 203 -5.44 2.86 4.31
CA CYS A 203 -5.99 4.00 3.56
C CYS A 203 -6.53 3.58 2.18
N ARG A 204 -5.90 2.60 1.52
CA ARG A 204 -6.41 2.03 0.27
C ARG A 204 -7.68 1.21 0.48
N LEU A 205 -7.73 0.39 1.54
CA LEU A 205 -8.93 -0.35 1.92
C LEU A 205 -10.11 0.60 2.18
N LEU A 206 -9.87 1.70 2.90
CA LEU A 206 -10.87 2.72 3.14
C LEU A 206 -11.39 3.34 1.85
N ALA A 207 -10.51 3.60 0.88
CA ALA A 207 -10.93 4.11 -0.42
C ALA A 207 -11.91 3.18 -1.16
N ARG A 208 -11.94 1.89 -0.80
CA ARG A 208 -12.91 0.92 -1.33
C ARG A 208 -14.16 0.79 -0.48
N LEU A 209 -14.10 1.13 0.81
CA LEU A 209 -15.20 0.95 1.76
C LEU A 209 -16.06 2.20 1.97
N SER A 210 -15.47 3.41 1.94
CA SER A 210 -16.10 4.66 2.39
C SER A 210 -17.36 5.06 1.62
N HIS A 211 -17.51 4.63 0.37
CA HIS A 211 -18.66 5.01 -0.48
C HIS A 211 -19.35 3.82 -1.16
N LEU A 212 -19.24 2.62 -0.59
CA LEU A 212 -19.97 1.45 -1.08
C LEU A 212 -21.49 1.68 -1.02
N ASP A 213 -22.18 1.18 -2.02
CA ASP A 213 -23.64 1.18 -2.01
C ASP A 213 -24.19 -0.06 -1.31
N ALA A 214 -24.77 0.12 -0.13
CA ALA A 214 -25.33 -0.96 0.69
C ALA A 214 -26.45 -1.75 -0.02
N GLU A 215 -27.12 -1.16 -1.02
CA GLU A 215 -28.12 -1.86 -1.84
C GLU A 215 -27.47 -2.89 -2.80
N ARG A 216 -26.18 -2.70 -3.12
CA ARG A 216 -25.40 -3.56 -4.03
C ARG A 216 -24.40 -4.45 -3.28
N ILE A 217 -23.74 -3.92 -2.25
CA ILE A 217 -22.72 -4.61 -1.45
C ILE A 217 -23.01 -4.45 0.04
N GLN A 218 -23.14 -5.57 0.73
CA GLN A 218 -23.06 -5.65 2.18
C GLN A 218 -21.63 -6.00 2.60
N ALA A 219 -20.86 -5.01 3.05
CA ALA A 219 -19.48 -5.18 3.46
C ALA A 219 -19.38 -5.60 4.94
N VAL A 220 -18.44 -6.52 5.24
CA VAL A 220 -18.06 -6.90 6.60
C VAL A 220 -16.54 -6.87 6.72
N LEU A 221 -16.00 -6.14 7.70
CA LEU A 221 -14.57 -6.07 7.96
C LEU A 221 -14.17 -7.03 9.09
N PHE A 222 -13.17 -7.87 8.83
CA PHE A 222 -12.61 -8.84 9.77
C PHE A 222 -11.23 -8.43 10.24
N THR A 223 -11.02 -8.37 11.56
CA THR A 223 -9.74 -7.97 12.17
C THR A 223 -9.47 -8.66 13.51
N SER A 224 -8.22 -8.68 14.01
CA SER A 224 -7.81 -9.53 15.14
C SER A 224 -7.89 -8.92 16.54
N ASP A 225 -7.64 -7.62 16.77
CA ASP A 225 -7.76 -7.06 18.14
C ASP A 225 -7.68 -5.52 18.20
N ILE A 226 -6.69 -4.91 17.55
CA ILE A 226 -6.34 -3.49 17.77
C ILE A 226 -7.13 -2.54 16.86
N LEU A 227 -7.60 -3.03 15.72
CA LEU A 227 -8.22 -2.21 14.68
C LEU A 227 -9.69 -1.88 14.96
N GLY A 228 -10.37 -2.71 15.74
CA GLY A 228 -11.79 -2.58 16.06
C GLY A 228 -12.11 -1.45 17.05
N SER A 229 -11.12 -0.74 17.57
CA SER A 229 -11.29 0.38 18.51
C SER A 229 -10.90 1.74 17.92
N ASP A 230 -10.32 1.80 16.72
CA ASP A 230 -9.99 3.08 16.08
C ASP A 230 -11.29 3.76 15.57
N PRO A 231 -11.59 5.01 15.97
CA PRO A 231 -12.74 5.78 15.48
C PRO A 231 -12.84 5.80 13.95
N VAL A 232 -11.70 5.76 13.26
CA VAL A 232 -11.62 5.77 11.79
C VAL A 232 -12.36 4.59 11.18
N PHE A 233 -12.39 3.43 11.83
CA PHE A 233 -13.10 2.24 11.34
C PHE A 233 -14.40 1.92 12.07
N THR A 234 -14.57 2.39 13.30
CA THR A 234 -15.79 2.17 14.11
C THR A 234 -16.93 3.14 13.80
N GLY A 235 -16.86 3.85 12.67
CA GLY A 235 -17.97 4.67 12.17
C GLY A 235 -19.29 3.86 12.16
N PRO A 236 -20.43 4.50 12.51
CA PRO A 236 -21.68 3.81 12.82
C PRO A 236 -22.26 2.95 11.68
N GLU A 237 -21.77 3.14 10.45
CA GLU A 237 -22.23 2.41 9.26
C GLU A 237 -21.42 1.13 8.94
N ARG A 238 -20.29 0.87 9.62
CA ARG A 238 -19.38 -0.24 9.28
C ARG A 238 -19.62 -1.49 10.13
N ASP A 239 -19.89 -2.61 9.46
CA ASP A 239 -20.05 -3.92 10.11
C ASP A 239 -18.68 -4.57 10.36
N ILE A 240 -18.22 -4.56 11.61
CA ILE A 240 -16.91 -5.12 12.02
C ILE A 240 -17.11 -6.44 12.77
N ARG A 241 -16.22 -7.40 12.50
CA ARG A 241 -16.12 -8.69 13.20
C ARG A 241 -14.70 -8.91 13.68
N LEU A 242 -14.56 -9.20 14.97
CA LEU A 242 -13.29 -9.62 15.53
C LEU A 242 -13.05 -11.10 15.23
N LEU A 243 -11.87 -11.41 14.72
CA LEU A 243 -11.39 -12.75 14.47
C LEU A 243 -10.75 -13.30 15.75
N PRO A 244 -11.13 -14.50 16.19
CA PRO A 244 -10.54 -15.11 17.37
C PRO A 244 -9.05 -15.44 17.14
N THR A 245 -8.29 -15.60 18.21
CA THR A 245 -6.85 -15.94 18.15
C THR A 245 -6.58 -17.33 17.55
N SER A 246 -7.51 -18.27 17.71
CA SER A 246 -7.40 -19.63 17.18
C SER A 246 -7.70 -19.68 15.68
N PHE A 247 -6.74 -20.14 14.87
CA PHE A 247 -6.89 -20.30 13.43
C PHE A 247 -8.12 -21.12 13.01
N ALA A 248 -8.40 -22.23 13.71
CA ALA A 248 -9.58 -23.05 13.43
C ALA A 248 -10.89 -22.27 13.63
N GLN A 249 -10.96 -21.49 14.71
CA GLN A 249 -12.12 -20.64 15.00
C GLN A 249 -12.22 -19.46 14.02
N GLN A 250 -11.11 -18.95 13.50
CA GLN A 250 -11.12 -17.93 12.44
C GLN A 250 -11.82 -18.46 11.18
N ILE A 251 -11.45 -19.67 10.74
CA ILE A 251 -12.08 -20.34 9.59
C ILE A 251 -13.58 -20.56 9.83
N GLU A 252 -13.96 -21.01 11.03
CA GLU A 252 -15.37 -21.22 11.39
C GLU A 252 -16.16 -19.90 11.36
N THR A 253 -15.61 -18.84 11.95
CA THR A 253 -16.23 -17.49 11.97
C THR A 253 -16.44 -16.97 10.55
N LEU A 254 -15.40 -17.03 9.71
CA LEU A 254 -15.47 -16.55 8.33
C LEU A 254 -16.47 -17.36 7.48
N ARG A 255 -16.56 -18.68 7.68
CA ARG A 255 -17.53 -19.53 6.97
C ARG A 255 -18.96 -19.31 7.44
N ALA A 256 -19.17 -19.05 8.74
CA ALA A 256 -20.49 -18.77 9.30
C ALA A 256 -21.13 -17.52 8.66
N GLU A 257 -20.30 -16.58 8.20
CA GLU A 257 -20.72 -15.35 7.53
C GLU A 257 -21.18 -15.58 6.08
N LYS A 258 -21.03 -16.79 5.51
CA LYS A 258 -21.57 -17.14 4.17
C LYS A 258 -21.27 -16.03 3.14
N LEU A 259 -20.00 -15.65 3.04
CA LEU A 259 -19.55 -14.58 2.16
C LEU A 259 -19.68 -15.02 0.70
N ASP A 260 -20.03 -14.07 -0.17
CA ASP A 260 -19.98 -14.25 -1.61
C ASP A 260 -18.57 -13.98 -2.13
N VAL A 261 -17.97 -12.88 -1.65
CA VAL A 261 -16.61 -12.47 -2.01
C VAL A 261 -15.79 -12.29 -0.74
N LEU A 262 -14.54 -12.76 -0.76
CA LEU A 262 -13.55 -12.48 0.28
C LEU A 262 -12.35 -11.73 -0.30
N VAL A 263 -12.06 -10.57 0.27
CA VAL A 263 -10.98 -9.67 -0.12
C VAL A 263 -9.90 -9.67 0.96
N PHE A 264 -8.67 -10.03 0.58
CA PHE A 264 -7.51 -9.94 1.44
C PHE A 264 -6.80 -8.61 1.20
N SER A 265 -6.73 -7.76 2.23
CA SER A 265 -6.07 -6.44 2.16
C SER A 265 -4.72 -6.41 2.88
N ASP A 266 -4.29 -7.54 3.46
CA ASP A 266 -2.97 -7.72 4.05
C ASP A 266 -1.97 -8.24 3.02
N ASP A 267 -0.70 -7.87 3.16
CA ASP A 267 0.41 -8.52 2.45
C ASP A 267 0.43 -10.03 2.76
N LEU A 268 0.20 -10.85 1.73
CA LEU A 268 0.21 -12.32 1.79
C LEU A 268 1.55 -12.91 1.35
N SER A 269 2.43 -12.06 0.82
CA SER A 269 3.74 -12.37 0.24
C SER A 269 4.87 -12.23 1.26
N GLY A 270 4.72 -11.47 2.34
CA GLY A 270 5.68 -11.34 3.43
C GLY A 270 5.42 -12.29 4.61
N HIS A 271 6.48 -12.90 5.16
CA HIS A 271 6.51 -13.84 6.29
C HIS A 271 5.48 -15.00 6.22
N VAL A 272 5.56 -15.96 7.14
CA VAL A 272 4.52 -16.98 7.33
C VAL A 272 3.36 -16.34 8.10
N ALA A 273 2.75 -15.30 7.52
CA ALA A 273 1.70 -14.54 8.17
C ALA A 273 0.45 -15.42 8.34
N PRO A 274 -0.16 -15.51 9.54
CA PRO A 274 -1.38 -16.29 9.76
C PRO A 274 -2.51 -15.97 8.76
N VAL A 275 -2.59 -14.73 8.27
CA VAL A 275 -3.53 -14.33 7.21
C VAL A 275 -3.30 -15.04 5.88
N ALA A 276 -2.05 -15.32 5.48
CA ALA A 276 -1.75 -16.08 4.27
C ALA A 276 -2.25 -17.53 4.36
N TRP A 277 -2.32 -18.09 5.57
CA TRP A 277 -2.91 -19.41 5.78
C TRP A 277 -4.42 -19.39 5.55
N LEU A 278 -5.13 -18.33 5.95
CA LEU A 278 -6.54 -18.16 5.60
C LEU A 278 -6.72 -18.14 4.07
N GLY A 279 -5.80 -17.50 3.35
CA GLY A 279 -5.75 -17.46 1.89
C GLY A 279 -5.54 -18.82 1.19
N LEU A 280 -5.16 -19.88 1.91
CA LEU A 280 -5.10 -21.26 1.39
C LEU A 280 -6.46 -21.97 1.43
N HIS A 281 -7.41 -21.46 2.22
CA HIS A 281 -8.72 -22.06 2.36
C HIS A 281 -9.74 -21.38 1.46
N ARG A 282 -10.59 -22.19 0.84
CA ARG A 282 -11.79 -21.70 0.16
C ARG A 282 -12.87 -21.41 1.20
N ILE A 283 -12.96 -20.14 1.58
CA ILE A 283 -13.91 -19.58 2.53
C ILE A 283 -15.12 -19.00 1.79
N ALA A 284 -14.87 -18.28 0.68
CA ALA A 284 -15.90 -17.73 -0.20
C ALA A 284 -15.80 -18.32 -1.62
N PRO A 285 -16.89 -18.32 -2.41
CA PRO A 285 -16.86 -18.78 -3.80
C PRO A 285 -15.87 -18.02 -4.68
N LEU A 286 -15.76 -16.70 -4.45
CA LEU A 286 -14.81 -15.80 -5.10
C LEU A 286 -13.85 -15.22 -4.04
N GLN A 287 -12.55 -15.35 -4.25
CA GLN A 287 -11.54 -14.77 -3.36
C GLN A 287 -10.53 -13.95 -4.15
N LEU A 288 -10.14 -12.79 -3.61
CA LEU A 288 -9.17 -11.91 -4.27
C LEU A 288 -8.27 -11.19 -3.28
N VAL A 289 -7.16 -10.67 -3.80
CA VAL A 289 -6.16 -9.92 -3.03
C VAL A 289 -6.01 -8.48 -3.55
N ASP A 290 -5.98 -7.53 -2.61
CA ASP A 290 -5.77 -6.09 -2.79
C ASP A 290 -4.60 -5.60 -1.92
N ILE A 291 -3.38 -5.77 -2.41
CA ILE A 291 -2.16 -5.39 -1.68
C ILE A 291 -1.40 -4.22 -2.31
N GLY A 292 -1.91 -3.66 -3.42
CA GLY A 292 -1.25 -2.55 -4.12
C GLY A 292 0.06 -2.90 -4.83
N GLU A 293 0.41 -4.20 -4.90
CA GLU A 293 1.67 -4.69 -5.46
C GLU A 293 1.47 -5.47 -6.77
N ALA A 294 2.47 -5.38 -7.63
CA ALA A 294 2.41 -5.93 -9.00
C ALA A 294 2.70 -7.44 -9.09
N HIS A 295 3.00 -8.11 -7.98
CA HIS A 295 3.38 -9.52 -7.94
C HIS A 295 2.26 -10.46 -7.45
N THR A 296 2.44 -11.75 -7.74
CA THR A 296 1.53 -12.86 -7.37
C THR A 296 1.66 -13.23 -5.88
N SER A 297 0.57 -13.66 -5.22
CA SER A 297 0.70 -14.32 -3.90
C SER A 297 1.15 -15.77 -4.04
N GLY A 298 0.87 -16.40 -5.20
CA GLY A 298 1.12 -17.81 -5.44
C GLY A 298 0.02 -18.74 -4.90
N LEU A 299 -0.91 -18.23 -4.08
CA LEU A 299 -1.86 -19.05 -3.33
C LEU A 299 -2.97 -19.61 -4.24
N PRO A 300 -3.15 -20.95 -4.29
CA PRO A 300 -4.07 -21.57 -5.25
C PRO A 300 -5.57 -21.36 -4.94
N ALA A 301 -5.89 -20.91 -3.72
CA ALA A 301 -7.26 -20.63 -3.32
C ALA A 301 -7.70 -19.17 -3.61
N LEU A 302 -6.80 -18.30 -4.07
CA LEU A 302 -7.16 -16.96 -4.56
C LEU A 302 -7.47 -17.02 -6.05
N ASP A 303 -8.56 -16.39 -6.46
CA ASP A 303 -9.00 -16.37 -7.86
C ASP A 303 -8.46 -15.13 -8.58
N LEU A 304 -8.51 -13.97 -7.92
CA LEU A 304 -8.20 -12.69 -8.53
C LEU A 304 -7.15 -11.90 -7.76
N ARG A 305 -6.40 -11.08 -8.50
CA ARG A 305 -5.53 -10.03 -7.95
C ARG A 305 -5.89 -8.71 -8.60
N LEU A 306 -6.06 -7.67 -7.79
CA LEU A 306 -6.35 -6.35 -8.32
C LEU A 306 -5.16 -5.77 -9.10
N ALA A 307 -5.49 -4.98 -10.10
CA ALA A 307 -4.57 -4.25 -10.96
C ALA A 307 -5.23 -2.94 -11.41
N GLY A 308 -4.46 -1.90 -11.68
CA GLY A 308 -4.96 -0.73 -12.43
C GLY A 308 -4.57 -0.82 -13.90
N ALA A 309 -5.32 -0.12 -14.75
CA ALA A 309 -4.94 0.02 -16.16
C ALA A 309 -3.65 0.84 -16.33
N ALA A 310 -3.42 1.81 -15.45
CA ALA A 310 -2.27 2.71 -15.52
C ALA A 310 -0.95 2.04 -15.14
N ASP A 311 -0.97 0.92 -14.42
CA ASP A 311 0.20 0.14 -14.00
C ASP A 311 0.28 -1.24 -14.67
N LEU A 312 -0.57 -1.52 -15.67
CA LEU A 312 -0.68 -2.83 -16.32
C LEU A 312 0.66 -3.33 -16.90
N ASP A 313 1.51 -2.41 -17.37
CA ASP A 313 2.86 -2.67 -17.88
C ASP A 313 3.81 -3.29 -16.84
N ARG A 314 3.52 -3.08 -15.56
CA ARG A 314 4.29 -3.61 -14.43
C ARG A 314 3.80 -4.97 -13.95
N HIS A 315 2.63 -5.42 -14.39
CA HIS A 315 2.07 -6.68 -13.95
C HIS A 315 2.78 -7.85 -14.58
N ILE A 316 3.15 -8.80 -13.72
CA ILE A 316 3.70 -10.08 -14.12
C ILE A 316 2.58 -11.12 -14.02
N ASP A 317 2.57 -12.06 -14.95
CA ASP A 317 1.68 -13.22 -14.88
C ASP A 317 1.78 -13.90 -13.51
N GLY A 318 0.64 -14.26 -12.95
CA GLY A 318 0.52 -14.80 -11.59
C GLY A 318 -0.34 -16.06 -11.52
N SER A 319 -0.44 -16.65 -10.33
CA SER A 319 -1.44 -17.70 -10.06
C SER A 319 -2.86 -17.18 -10.21
N GLU A 320 -3.10 -15.96 -9.71
CA GLU A 320 -4.37 -15.26 -9.76
C GLU A 320 -4.58 -14.64 -11.13
N ARG A 321 -5.85 -14.59 -11.56
CA ARG A 321 -6.27 -13.84 -12.74
C ARG A 321 -6.36 -12.35 -12.39
N LEU A 322 -5.99 -11.47 -13.31
CA LEU A 322 -6.09 -10.03 -13.05
C LEU A 322 -7.54 -9.56 -13.00
N ALA A 323 -7.86 -8.74 -12.01
CA ALA A 323 -9.09 -7.98 -11.90
C ALA A 323 -8.74 -6.49 -12.05
N LEU A 324 -9.08 -5.95 -13.21
CA LEU A 324 -8.55 -4.68 -13.70
C LEU A 324 -9.50 -3.52 -13.42
N LEU A 325 -9.05 -2.58 -12.58
CA LEU A 325 -9.68 -1.29 -12.36
C LEU A 325 -9.40 -0.34 -13.55
N PRO A 326 -10.33 0.56 -13.90
CA PRO A 326 -10.20 1.45 -15.05
C PRO A 326 -9.00 2.38 -15.05
N ALA A 327 -8.55 2.85 -13.88
CA ALA A 327 -7.47 3.83 -13.76
C ALA A 327 -6.28 3.27 -12.96
N THR A 328 -6.33 3.35 -11.63
CA THR A 328 -5.24 2.95 -10.73
C THR A 328 -5.76 2.09 -9.58
N ILE A 329 -4.95 1.13 -9.15
CA ILE A 329 -5.17 0.39 -7.90
C ILE A 329 -4.89 1.24 -6.66
N ASN A 330 -4.09 2.30 -6.80
CA ASN A 330 -3.58 3.12 -5.70
C ASN A 330 -4.45 4.37 -5.45
N ALA A 331 -5.74 4.17 -5.20
CA ALA A 331 -6.58 5.22 -4.61
C ALA A 331 -6.52 5.11 -3.08
N PHE A 332 -6.40 6.23 -2.39
CA PHE A 332 -6.28 6.28 -0.92
C PHE A 332 -7.28 7.27 -0.34
N ASP A 333 -7.95 6.88 0.74
CA ASP A 333 -8.76 7.78 1.56
C ASP A 333 -7.85 8.34 2.66
N LEU A 334 -7.29 9.53 2.42
CA LEU A 334 -6.33 10.19 3.31
C LEU A 334 -7.01 11.09 4.36
N SER A 335 -8.32 11.29 4.25
CA SER A 335 -9.11 12.11 5.20
C SER A 335 -8.93 11.65 6.65
N VAL A 336 -8.72 10.34 6.83
CA VAL A 336 -8.57 9.69 8.13
C VAL A 336 -7.25 9.97 8.86
N LEU A 337 -6.28 10.55 8.13
CA LEU A 337 -4.98 10.94 8.66
C LEU A 337 -5.00 12.35 9.27
N HIS A 338 -6.00 13.16 8.92
CA HIS A 338 -6.22 14.51 9.45
C HIS A 338 -6.91 14.43 10.83
N ARG A 339 -6.14 14.09 11.88
CA ARG A 339 -6.69 13.84 13.22
C ARG A 339 -6.63 15.03 14.19
N VAL A 340 -6.10 16.16 13.77
CA VAL A 340 -5.95 17.37 14.59
C VAL A 340 -6.35 18.58 13.75
N GLU A 341 -6.85 19.65 14.38
CA GLU A 341 -6.73 21.02 13.84
C GLU A 341 -5.24 21.39 13.80
N ALA A 342 -4.43 20.66 13.01
CA ALA A 342 -2.97 20.72 12.95
C ALA A 342 -2.45 22.00 12.29
N SER A 343 -3.32 22.98 12.04
CA SER A 343 -3.02 24.16 11.24
C SER A 343 -1.90 25.03 11.81
N GLU A 344 -1.45 24.81 13.05
CA GLU A 344 -0.46 25.64 13.72
C GLU A 344 0.95 25.03 13.88
N ILE A 345 1.17 23.75 13.57
CA ILE A 345 2.52 23.14 13.72
C ILE A 345 3.36 23.47 12.48
N GLY A 346 4.30 24.40 12.62
CA GLY A 346 5.29 24.75 11.60
C GLY A 346 6.60 23.98 11.78
N ARG A 347 7.57 24.25 10.88
CA ARG A 347 8.91 23.65 10.95
C ARG A 347 9.58 23.88 12.32
N ALA A 348 9.39 25.07 12.92
CA ALA A 348 10.07 25.46 14.15
C ALA A 348 9.66 24.60 15.35
N GLN A 349 8.37 24.28 15.46
CA GLN A 349 7.81 23.44 16.52
C GLN A 349 8.33 21.99 16.45
N LEU A 350 8.73 21.53 15.26
CA LEU A 350 9.30 20.20 15.04
C LEU A 350 10.84 20.20 15.06
N GLY A 351 11.49 21.33 15.36
CA GLY A 351 12.95 21.45 15.33
C GLY A 351 13.55 21.36 13.91
N LEU A 352 12.72 21.55 12.88
CA LEU A 352 13.11 21.49 11.47
C LEU A 352 13.66 22.85 10.99
N PRO A 353 14.51 22.85 9.96
CA PRO A 353 15.17 24.06 9.52
C PRO A 353 14.24 25.01 8.75
N GLN A 354 14.37 26.32 8.98
CA GLN A 354 13.47 27.32 8.43
C GLN A 354 13.84 27.78 7.01
N ASN A 355 15.15 27.85 6.71
CA ASN A 355 15.66 28.53 5.52
C ASN A 355 16.43 27.60 4.57
N SER A 356 16.62 26.33 4.93
CA SER A 356 17.24 25.34 4.05
C SER A 356 16.16 24.57 3.27
N PRO A 357 16.51 24.09 2.06
CA PRO A 357 15.67 23.16 1.35
C PRO A 357 15.45 21.88 2.16
N LEU A 358 14.19 21.49 2.33
CA LEU A 358 13.81 20.35 3.14
C LEU A 358 13.26 19.24 2.26
N LEU A 359 13.96 18.12 2.20
CA LEU A 359 13.59 16.92 1.48
C LEU A 359 12.77 16.00 2.39
N PHE A 360 11.86 15.22 1.83
CA PHE A 360 11.04 14.26 2.57
C PHE A 360 11.08 12.87 1.95
N ALA A 361 11.35 11.86 2.78
CA ALA A 361 11.24 10.46 2.41
C ALA A 361 10.37 9.73 3.45
N LEU A 362 9.23 9.20 3.00
CA LEU A 362 8.40 8.28 3.76
C LEU A 362 8.68 6.85 3.28
N LEU A 363 9.15 6.03 4.21
CA LEU A 363 9.54 4.65 3.95
C LEU A 363 8.52 3.68 4.57
N PRO A 364 8.21 2.57 3.88
CA PRO A 364 7.54 1.44 4.53
C PRO A 364 8.45 0.84 5.61
N ALA A 365 7.99 -0.20 6.30
CA ALA A 365 8.80 -0.94 7.28
C ALA A 365 10.06 -1.61 6.70
N SER A 366 10.24 -1.59 5.37
CA SER A 366 11.44 -2.07 4.69
C SER A 366 12.38 -0.90 4.36
N ALA A 367 13.68 -1.09 4.58
CA ALA A 367 14.71 -0.13 4.13
C ALA A 367 14.64 0.12 2.60
N PRO A 368 15.00 1.31 2.11
CA PRO A 368 15.14 1.61 0.69
C PRO A 368 16.22 0.75 0.03
N SER A 369 16.16 0.63 -1.30
CA SER A 369 17.23 -0.02 -2.07
C SER A 369 18.54 0.78 -2.00
N PRO A 370 19.72 0.15 -2.10
CA PRO A 370 21.01 0.82 -2.23
C PRO A 370 21.06 1.81 -3.37
N SER A 371 20.43 1.53 -4.50
CA SER A 371 20.38 2.46 -5.62
C SER A 371 19.59 3.72 -5.27
N ALA A 372 18.52 3.61 -4.47
CA ALA A 372 17.83 4.77 -3.92
C ALA A 372 18.71 5.50 -2.90
N LEU A 373 19.34 4.79 -1.96
CA LEU A 373 20.23 5.39 -0.98
C LEU A 373 21.43 6.11 -1.60
N ALA A 374 22.08 5.51 -2.59
CA ALA A 374 23.19 6.12 -3.32
C ALA A 374 22.75 7.41 -4.03
N ARG A 375 21.55 7.42 -4.63
CA ARG A 375 20.96 8.64 -5.22
C ARG A 375 20.71 9.71 -4.16
N TRP A 376 20.13 9.36 -3.02
CA TRP A 376 19.85 10.33 -1.95
C TRP A 376 21.13 10.88 -1.31
N THR A 377 22.13 10.03 -1.08
CA THR A 377 23.47 10.43 -0.64
C THR A 377 24.09 11.42 -1.63
N ARG A 378 24.06 11.11 -2.93
CA ARG A 378 24.58 12.00 -3.96
C ARG A 378 23.82 13.32 -4.02
N ALA A 379 22.50 13.29 -3.86
CA ALA A 379 21.67 14.49 -3.83
C ALA A 379 22.05 15.42 -2.66
N LEU A 380 22.26 14.86 -1.47
CA LEU A 380 22.71 15.62 -0.29
C LEU A 380 24.14 16.15 -0.44
N ALA A 381 24.99 15.48 -1.22
CA ALA A 381 26.33 15.98 -1.55
C ALA A 381 26.29 17.13 -2.57
N GLU A 382 25.45 17.03 -3.60
CA GLU A 382 25.27 18.07 -4.63
C GLU A 382 24.54 19.32 -4.09
N HIS A 383 23.68 19.15 -3.07
CA HIS A 383 22.95 20.22 -2.40
C HIS A 383 23.35 20.31 -0.92
N PRO A 384 24.49 20.96 -0.58
CA PRO A 384 25.08 20.89 0.77
C PRO A 384 24.23 21.57 1.86
N THR A 385 23.32 22.46 1.48
CA THR A 385 22.38 23.12 2.40
C THR A 385 21.10 22.32 2.60
N ALA A 386 20.79 21.34 1.75
CA ALA A 386 19.54 20.59 1.86
C ALA A 386 19.54 19.66 3.07
N GLU A 387 18.40 19.46 3.70
CA GLU A 387 18.22 18.58 4.85
C GLU A 387 17.10 17.58 4.56
N LEU A 388 17.11 16.41 5.19
CA LEU A 388 16.21 15.29 4.89
C LEU A 388 15.39 14.89 6.11
N ILE A 389 14.07 15.00 6.00
CA ILE A 389 13.13 14.32 6.88
C ILE A 389 13.07 12.85 6.46
N LEU A 390 13.34 11.95 7.41
CA LEU A 390 13.28 10.51 7.21
C LEU A 390 12.21 9.91 8.12
N ALA A 391 11.05 9.60 7.55
CA ALA A 391 9.93 9.00 8.26
C ALA A 391 9.76 7.52 7.88
N VAL A 392 9.40 6.67 8.84
CA VAL A 392 9.12 5.24 8.62
C VAL A 392 7.74 4.89 9.15
N GLU A 393 6.91 4.23 8.33
CA GLU A 393 5.47 4.00 8.58
C GLU A 393 5.12 3.23 9.86
N THR A 394 6.04 2.48 10.47
CA THR A 394 5.71 1.51 11.54
C THR A 394 6.45 1.70 12.86
N HIS A 395 5.83 1.28 13.97
CA HIS A 395 6.41 1.25 15.32
C HIS A 395 7.66 0.35 15.44
N GLU A 396 7.82 -0.66 14.57
CA GLU A 396 8.95 -1.58 14.57
C GLU A 396 10.16 -1.07 13.74
N SER A 397 10.30 0.25 13.58
CA SER A 397 11.24 0.88 12.63
C SER A 397 12.63 1.21 13.16
N GLU A 398 12.89 1.06 14.46
CA GLU A 398 14.19 1.37 15.08
C GLU A 398 15.39 0.76 14.32
N PRO A 399 15.38 -0.54 13.93
CA PRO A 399 16.51 -1.13 13.24
C PRO A 399 16.77 -0.53 11.84
N VAL A 400 15.69 -0.21 11.11
CA VAL A 400 15.78 0.40 9.76
C VAL A 400 16.31 1.81 9.87
N ARG A 401 15.86 2.55 10.89
CA ARG A 401 16.31 3.92 11.16
C ARG A 401 17.79 3.98 11.52
N GLU A 402 18.25 3.16 12.46
CA GLU A 402 19.67 3.05 12.83
C GLU A 402 20.55 2.75 11.61
N GLN A 403 20.08 1.83 10.76
CA GLN A 403 20.78 1.44 9.54
C GLN A 403 20.91 2.61 8.56
N LEU A 404 19.84 3.38 8.36
CA LEU A 404 19.86 4.54 7.47
C LEU A 404 20.78 5.64 7.99
N LEU A 405 20.73 5.92 9.29
CA LEU A 405 21.64 6.88 9.92
C LEU A 405 23.11 6.44 9.79
N SER A 406 23.39 5.13 9.95
CA SER A 406 24.73 4.57 9.76
C SER A 406 25.22 4.72 8.31
N HIS A 407 24.35 4.45 7.32
CA HIS A 407 24.67 4.65 5.90
C HIS A 407 25.04 6.10 5.60
N PHE A 408 24.23 7.07 6.06
CA PHE A 408 24.50 8.49 5.86
C PHE A 408 25.80 8.94 6.54
N ALA A 409 26.07 8.43 7.75
CA ALA A 409 27.32 8.72 8.46
C ALA A 409 28.56 8.16 7.72
N GLN A 410 28.47 6.94 7.18
CA GLN A 410 29.53 6.34 6.37
C GLN A 410 29.78 7.10 5.07
N ALA A 411 28.74 7.72 4.52
CA ALA A 411 28.82 8.59 3.36
C ALA A 411 29.20 10.06 3.69
N GLU A 412 29.66 10.31 4.92
CA GLU A 412 30.09 11.64 5.40
C GLU A 412 29.00 12.72 5.35
N VAL A 413 27.73 12.33 5.34
CA VAL A 413 26.62 13.27 5.49
C VAL A 413 26.53 13.68 6.96
N GLN A 414 26.56 14.99 7.20
CA GLN A 414 26.51 15.56 8.54
C GLN A 414 25.20 15.17 9.25
N SER A 415 25.30 14.63 10.46
CA SER A 415 24.14 14.06 11.20
C SER A 415 23.00 15.05 11.42
N HIS A 416 23.30 16.34 11.61
CA HIS A 416 22.28 17.38 11.78
C HIS A 416 21.42 17.63 10.54
N ARG A 417 21.82 17.13 9.36
CA ARG A 417 21.07 17.25 8.11
C ARG A 417 20.04 16.13 7.94
N ILE A 418 20.03 15.12 8.81
CA ILE A 418 19.08 14.02 8.77
C ILE A 418 18.16 14.13 9.98
N HIS A 419 16.87 14.30 9.72
CA HIS A 419 15.82 14.50 10.71
C HIS A 419 14.95 13.23 10.79
N PRO A 420 15.33 12.22 11.59
CA PRO A 420 14.52 11.03 11.77
C PRO A 420 13.22 11.37 12.50
N VAL A 421 12.08 10.96 11.95
CA VAL A 421 10.77 11.12 12.57
C VAL A 421 10.21 9.76 12.95
N ASN A 422 9.91 9.59 14.23
CA ASN A 422 9.23 8.40 14.72
C ASN A 422 7.72 8.64 14.78
N LEU A 423 6.98 8.04 13.85
CA LEU A 423 5.52 8.14 13.81
C LEU A 423 4.84 7.47 15.03
N ALA A 424 5.61 6.69 15.81
CA ALA A 424 5.15 6.05 17.04
C ALA A 424 5.03 6.97 18.25
N ASP A 425 5.84 8.05 18.31
CA ASP A 425 6.09 8.80 19.54
C ASP A 425 5.03 9.89 19.84
N GLY A 426 3.99 9.96 19.00
CA GLY A 426 2.93 10.94 19.09
C GLY A 426 2.49 11.39 17.70
N PHE A 427 1.21 11.70 17.56
CA PHE A 427 0.52 12.07 16.31
C PHE A 427 1.18 13.24 15.58
N ILE A 428 2.18 12.95 14.76
CA ILE A 428 2.56 13.82 13.65
C ILE A 428 1.67 13.43 12.49
N ASP A 429 0.78 14.35 12.13
CA ASP A 429 -0.06 14.29 10.93
C ASP A 429 0.87 14.12 9.70
N LEU A 430 0.79 12.95 9.05
CA LEU A 430 1.62 12.59 7.90
C LEU A 430 1.43 13.57 6.72
N PRO A 431 0.19 13.89 6.29
CA PRO A 431 -0.06 14.99 5.37
C PRO A 431 0.64 16.29 5.77
N ARG A 432 0.57 16.67 7.06
CA ARG A 432 1.25 17.89 7.55
C ARG A 432 2.76 17.81 7.42
N LEU A 433 3.37 16.68 7.78
CA LEU A 433 4.83 16.50 7.65
C LEU A 433 5.27 16.61 6.19
N ALA A 434 4.51 16.01 5.27
CA ALA A 434 4.73 16.14 3.84
C ALA A 434 4.61 17.60 3.37
N ALA A 435 3.62 18.35 3.88
CA ALA A 435 3.37 19.76 3.54
C ALA A 435 4.51 20.71 4.00
N LEU A 436 5.27 20.32 5.02
CA LEU A 436 6.40 21.12 5.50
C LEU A 436 7.63 21.00 4.59
N ALA A 437 7.70 19.99 3.73
CA ALA A 437 8.82 19.73 2.85
C ALA A 437 8.75 20.53 1.53
N ASP A 438 9.92 20.72 0.93
CA ASP A 438 10.07 21.35 -0.38
C ASP A 438 10.00 20.33 -1.52
N VAL A 439 10.51 19.11 -1.31
CA VAL A 439 10.46 18.02 -2.30
C VAL A 439 10.39 16.66 -1.61
N CYS A 440 9.51 15.77 -2.08
CA CYS A 440 9.48 14.36 -1.69
C CYS A 440 10.31 13.48 -2.65
N LEU A 441 11.16 12.61 -2.11
CA LEU A 441 12.11 11.79 -2.86
C LEU A 441 11.62 10.36 -3.06
N ASP A 442 11.63 9.89 -4.31
CA ASP A 442 11.30 8.51 -4.72
C ASP A 442 10.12 7.89 -3.95
N PRO A 443 8.97 8.58 -3.90
CA PRO A 443 7.88 8.16 -3.03
C PRO A 443 7.32 6.79 -3.44
N THR A 444 6.86 6.03 -2.45
CA THR A 444 5.87 4.96 -2.67
C THR A 444 4.57 5.58 -3.20
N PRO A 445 3.63 4.80 -3.78
CA PRO A 445 2.35 5.34 -4.20
C PRO A 445 1.61 6.08 -3.08
N PHE A 446 1.72 5.60 -1.84
CA PHE A 446 1.11 6.25 -0.68
C PHE A 446 1.78 7.57 -0.31
N ALA A 447 3.11 7.61 -0.26
CA ALA A 447 3.86 8.83 -0.03
C ALA A 447 3.64 9.88 -1.13
N ALA A 448 3.45 9.43 -2.37
CA ALA A 448 3.14 10.30 -3.50
C ALA A 448 1.73 10.91 -3.36
N ALA A 449 0.75 10.11 -2.95
CA ALA A 449 -0.61 10.59 -2.68
C ALA A 449 -0.62 11.64 -1.55
N LEU A 450 0.12 11.39 -0.46
CA LEU A 450 0.30 12.35 0.65
C LEU A 450 0.96 13.64 0.18
N ALA A 451 2.05 13.55 -0.58
CA ALA A 451 2.76 14.71 -1.09
C ALA A 451 1.84 15.55 -1.99
N PHE A 452 1.07 14.90 -2.86
CA PHE A 452 0.17 15.60 -3.77
C PHE A 452 -1.03 16.24 -3.07
N GLU A 453 -1.64 15.57 -2.08
CA GLU A 453 -2.68 16.15 -1.23
C GLU A 453 -2.18 17.43 -0.54
N SER A 454 -0.93 17.43 -0.11
CA SER A 454 -0.26 18.57 0.52
C SER A 454 0.35 19.59 -0.46
N GLY A 455 0.25 19.36 -1.77
CA GLY A 455 0.87 20.21 -2.80
C GLY A 455 2.40 20.13 -2.87
N THR A 456 3.03 19.18 -2.19
CA THR A 456 4.48 18.99 -2.14
C THR A 456 4.99 18.36 -3.44
N PRO A 457 5.96 18.99 -4.13
CA PRO A 457 6.61 18.44 -5.31
C PRO A 457 7.25 17.08 -5.04
N VAL A 458 7.29 16.22 -6.06
CA VAL A 458 7.90 14.89 -5.96
C VAL A 458 8.92 14.69 -7.07
N VAL A 459 10.00 13.96 -6.77
CA VAL A 459 10.97 13.51 -7.78
C VAL A 459 11.07 12.01 -7.70
N SER A 460 10.73 11.32 -8.79
CA SER A 460 10.68 9.86 -8.82
C SER A 460 11.30 9.28 -10.09
N LEU A 461 11.73 8.02 -10.05
CA LEU A 461 12.05 7.29 -11.28
C LEU A 461 10.79 7.03 -12.11
N SER A 462 10.92 7.05 -13.43
CA SER A 462 9.85 6.65 -14.36
C SER A 462 9.42 5.18 -14.18
N THR A 463 10.31 4.36 -13.63
CA THR A 463 10.08 2.95 -13.28
C THR A 463 9.56 2.75 -11.85
N SER A 464 9.30 3.83 -11.10
CA SER A 464 8.73 3.75 -9.75
C SER A 464 7.30 3.20 -9.77
N PRO A 465 6.87 2.43 -8.75
CA PRO A 465 5.46 2.09 -8.56
C PRO A 465 4.52 3.33 -8.52
N ALA A 466 5.00 4.47 -8.01
CA ALA A 466 4.22 5.70 -7.95
C ALA A 466 3.98 6.35 -9.33
N ALA A 467 4.72 5.95 -10.37
CA ALA A 467 4.61 6.53 -11.71
C ALA A 467 3.20 6.41 -12.31
N ALA A 468 2.44 5.39 -11.93
CA ALA A 468 1.04 5.25 -12.34
C ALA A 468 0.15 6.39 -11.83
N LEU A 469 0.39 6.89 -10.61
CA LEU A 469 -0.32 8.06 -10.07
C LEU A 469 -0.01 9.32 -10.87
N PHE A 470 1.26 9.51 -11.22
CA PHE A 470 1.69 10.67 -12.01
C PHE A 470 1.13 10.62 -13.44
N ARG A 471 1.00 9.43 -14.03
CA ARG A 471 0.33 9.25 -15.32
C ARG A 471 -1.15 9.61 -15.24
N VAL A 472 -1.84 9.13 -14.22
CA VAL A 472 -3.26 9.45 -13.97
C VAL A 472 -3.47 10.94 -13.68
N ALA A 473 -2.50 11.60 -13.03
CA ALA A 473 -2.50 13.04 -12.78
C ALA A 473 -2.14 13.90 -14.01
N GLY A 474 -1.64 13.28 -15.09
CA GLY A 474 -1.07 14.02 -16.23
C GLY A 474 0.28 14.69 -15.96
N LEU A 475 0.97 14.33 -14.87
CA LEU A 475 2.22 14.96 -14.40
C LEU A 475 3.45 14.05 -14.55
N ALA A 476 3.33 12.91 -15.23
CA ALA A 476 4.43 11.94 -15.36
C ALA A 476 5.70 12.56 -15.98
N ALA A 477 5.57 13.42 -17.00
CA ALA A 477 6.71 14.08 -17.63
C ALA A 477 7.38 15.14 -16.73
N ASP A 478 6.62 15.74 -15.81
CA ASP A 478 7.10 16.79 -14.91
C ASP A 478 7.77 16.22 -13.65
N LEU A 479 7.36 15.03 -13.20
CA LEU A 479 7.70 14.51 -11.88
C LEU A 479 8.44 13.16 -11.91
N THR A 480 8.63 12.60 -13.11
CA THR A 480 9.45 11.39 -13.30
C THR A 480 10.66 11.64 -14.17
N ALA A 481 11.74 10.92 -13.87
CA ALA A 481 12.99 10.98 -14.61
C ALA A 481 13.58 9.58 -14.83
N SER A 482 14.49 9.45 -15.79
CA SER A 482 15.43 8.32 -15.84
C SER A 482 16.41 8.42 -14.67
N ASP A 483 17.15 7.35 -14.39
CA ASP A 483 18.17 7.34 -13.34
C ASP A 483 19.27 8.42 -13.59
N GLU A 484 19.64 8.61 -14.86
CA GLU A 484 20.64 9.61 -15.30
C GLU A 484 20.16 11.05 -15.12
N ASP A 485 18.86 11.28 -15.25
CA ASP A 485 18.26 12.63 -15.26
C ASP A 485 17.68 13.03 -13.90
N TRP A 486 17.58 12.08 -12.96
CA TRP A 486 16.96 12.24 -11.66
C TRP A 486 17.52 13.44 -10.88
N HIS A 487 18.85 13.59 -10.84
CA HIS A 487 19.52 14.70 -10.15
C HIS A 487 19.23 16.06 -10.79
N ARG A 488 19.09 16.11 -12.13
CA ARG A 488 18.72 17.35 -12.83
C ARG A 488 17.28 17.75 -12.50
N MET A 489 16.38 16.77 -12.41
CA MET A 489 14.99 16.99 -12.00
C MET A 489 14.92 17.53 -10.56
N LEU A 490 15.68 16.93 -9.64
CA LEU A 490 15.74 17.42 -8.25
C LEU A 490 16.24 18.87 -8.18
N ALA A 491 17.33 19.19 -8.88
CA ALA A 491 17.84 20.56 -8.93
C ALA A 491 16.80 21.56 -9.48
N ALA A 492 16.04 21.17 -10.51
CA ALA A 492 14.96 22.00 -11.07
C ALA A 492 13.80 22.19 -10.08
N CYS A 493 13.39 21.13 -9.36
CA CYS A 493 12.37 21.21 -8.32
C CYS A 493 12.81 22.13 -7.17
N LEU A 494 14.05 22.00 -6.70
CA LEU A 494 14.60 22.84 -5.64
C LEU A 494 14.77 24.30 -6.04
N ALA A 495 15.02 24.57 -7.33
CA ALA A 495 15.14 25.93 -7.84
C ALA A 495 13.80 26.68 -7.96
N CYS A 496 12.69 25.95 -8.18
CA CYS A 496 11.37 26.55 -8.37
C CYS A 496 10.25 25.67 -7.79
N PRO A 497 10.23 25.45 -6.46
CA PRO A 497 9.24 24.55 -5.84
C PRO A 497 7.82 25.04 -6.07
N GLU A 498 7.56 26.35 -5.98
CA GLU A 498 6.22 26.92 -6.18
C GLU A 498 5.64 26.65 -7.56
N GLY A 499 6.45 26.67 -8.61
CA GLY A 499 5.99 26.34 -9.96
C GLY A 499 5.51 24.88 -10.08
N TYR A 500 6.12 23.96 -9.32
CA TYR A 500 5.63 22.58 -9.23
C TYR A 500 4.41 22.47 -8.33
N ARG A 501 4.34 23.23 -7.22
CA ARG A 501 3.15 23.28 -6.35
C ARG A 501 1.92 23.73 -7.12
N GLU A 502 2.03 24.77 -7.96
CA GLU A 502 0.95 25.25 -8.83
C GLU A 502 0.49 24.19 -9.83
N ARG A 503 1.41 23.44 -10.45
CA ARG A 503 1.06 22.34 -11.36
C ARG A 503 0.33 21.22 -10.63
N ILE A 504 0.80 20.84 -9.44
CA ILE A 504 0.15 19.82 -8.61
C ILE A 504 -1.23 20.29 -8.18
N ALA A 505 -1.37 21.53 -7.72
CA ALA A 505 -2.66 22.12 -7.35
C ALA A 505 -3.63 22.16 -8.53
N SER A 506 -3.15 22.52 -9.72
CA SER A 506 -3.96 22.51 -10.96
C SER A 506 -4.42 21.10 -11.33
N ALA A 507 -3.54 20.10 -11.23
CA ALA A 507 -3.91 18.70 -11.44
C ALA A 507 -4.90 18.21 -10.37
N HIS A 508 -4.67 18.52 -9.09
CA HIS A 508 -5.55 18.18 -7.98
C HIS A 508 -6.93 18.84 -8.07
N ALA A 509 -7.02 20.05 -8.61
CA ALA A 509 -8.29 20.72 -8.86
C ALA A 509 -9.16 19.96 -9.88
N GLN A 510 -8.53 19.14 -10.74
CA GLN A 510 -9.24 18.21 -11.63
C GLN A 510 -9.59 16.89 -10.93
N LEU A 511 -9.32 16.75 -9.62
CA LEU A 511 -9.58 15.58 -8.78
C LEU A 511 -9.18 14.27 -9.46
N PRO A 512 -7.89 13.99 -9.68
CA PRO A 512 -7.42 12.83 -10.45
C PRO A 512 -7.86 11.50 -9.82
N ALA A 513 -7.89 10.42 -10.60
CA ALA A 513 -8.57 9.18 -10.17
C ALA A 513 -8.02 8.49 -8.89
N TYR A 514 -6.82 8.83 -8.43
CA TYR A 514 -6.33 8.37 -7.13
C TYR A 514 -6.90 9.14 -5.93
N ALA A 515 -7.35 10.37 -6.17
CA ALA A 515 -8.03 11.24 -5.21
C ALA A 515 -9.57 11.12 -5.29
N ASP A 516 -10.11 10.55 -6.38
CA ASP A 516 -11.54 10.24 -6.54
C ASP A 516 -11.92 8.97 -5.74
N VAL A 517 -12.06 9.12 -4.41
CA VAL A 517 -12.44 8.02 -3.51
C VAL A 517 -13.83 7.44 -3.86
N TYR A 518 -14.76 8.27 -4.34
CA TYR A 518 -16.07 7.82 -4.77
C TYR A 518 -15.98 6.91 -6.00
N GLY A 519 -15.34 7.39 -7.06
CA GLY A 519 -15.12 6.63 -8.29
C GLY A 519 -14.35 5.33 -8.03
N ALA A 520 -13.34 5.40 -7.16
CA ALA A 520 -12.57 4.25 -6.67
C ALA A 520 -13.45 3.15 -6.04
N ALA A 521 -14.45 3.51 -5.24
CA ALA A 521 -15.40 2.56 -4.64
C ALA A 521 -16.42 2.01 -5.66
N GLN A 522 -16.88 2.86 -6.59
CA GLN A 522 -17.82 2.43 -7.66
C GLN A 522 -17.16 1.47 -8.65
N ASP A 523 -15.93 1.76 -9.08
CA ASP A 523 -15.17 0.92 -9.99
C ASP A 523 -14.88 -0.44 -9.36
N PHE A 524 -14.55 -0.45 -8.07
CA PHE A 524 -14.35 -1.69 -7.33
C PHE A 524 -15.65 -2.49 -7.21
N THR A 525 -16.77 -1.83 -6.88
CA THR A 525 -18.10 -2.47 -6.82
C THR A 525 -18.47 -3.13 -8.15
N ALA A 526 -18.36 -2.40 -9.25
CA ALA A 526 -18.66 -2.91 -10.58
C ALA A 526 -17.71 -4.04 -11.01
N LEU A 527 -16.44 -3.99 -10.61
CA LEU A 527 -15.49 -5.08 -10.85
C LEU A 527 -15.88 -6.36 -10.09
N LEU A 528 -16.31 -6.25 -8.83
CA LEU A 528 -16.79 -7.41 -8.05
C LEU A 528 -18.05 -8.02 -8.67
N GLU A 529 -19.00 -7.18 -9.10
CA GLU A 529 -20.21 -7.62 -9.78
C GLU A 529 -19.89 -8.33 -11.11
N ALA A 530 -19.01 -7.75 -11.94
CA ALA A 530 -18.59 -8.35 -13.19
C ALA A 530 -17.89 -9.70 -12.98
N ALA A 531 -17.00 -9.78 -11.98
CA ALA A 531 -16.33 -11.04 -11.60
C ALA A 531 -17.33 -12.08 -11.13
N TRP A 532 -18.31 -11.68 -10.31
CA TRP A 532 -19.35 -12.55 -9.78
C TRP A 532 -20.26 -13.10 -10.88
N ASP A 533 -20.73 -12.23 -11.77
CA ASP A 533 -21.60 -12.60 -12.88
C ASP A 533 -20.90 -13.53 -13.85
N GLU A 534 -19.63 -13.29 -14.15
CA GLU A 534 -18.83 -14.19 -14.97
C GLU A 534 -18.68 -15.55 -14.27
N LEU A 535 -18.37 -15.56 -12.97
CA LEU A 535 -18.22 -16.79 -12.18
C LEU A 535 -19.51 -17.63 -12.15
N ILE A 536 -20.67 -16.99 -11.99
CA ILE A 536 -21.99 -17.64 -12.06
C ILE A 536 -22.24 -18.20 -13.47
N THR A 537 -21.98 -17.39 -14.50
CA THR A 537 -22.31 -17.70 -15.89
C THR A 537 -21.47 -18.85 -16.44
N VAL A 538 -20.15 -18.82 -16.22
CA VAL A 538 -19.22 -19.80 -16.79
C VAL A 538 -18.95 -20.99 -15.86
N GLY A 539 -19.32 -20.87 -14.59
CA GLY A 539 -19.00 -21.81 -13.52
C GLY A 539 -17.57 -21.68 -13.00
N SER A 540 -17.39 -21.99 -11.71
CA SER A 540 -16.13 -21.73 -10.99
C SER A 540 -14.90 -22.43 -11.61
N ALA A 541 -15.06 -23.61 -12.20
CA ALA A 541 -13.95 -24.34 -12.82
C ALA A 541 -13.42 -23.65 -14.07
N ARG A 542 -14.30 -23.10 -14.93
CA ARG A 542 -13.89 -22.37 -16.13
C ARG A 542 -13.36 -20.99 -15.76
N PHE A 543 -14.05 -20.28 -14.85
CA PHE A 543 -13.64 -18.97 -14.37
C PHE A 543 -12.17 -18.95 -13.90
N ARG A 544 -11.76 -19.97 -13.13
CA ARG A 544 -10.39 -20.11 -12.59
C ARG A 544 -9.34 -20.52 -13.61
N ARG A 545 -9.72 -21.10 -14.75
CA ARG A 545 -8.79 -21.43 -15.85
C ARG A 545 -8.62 -20.26 -16.81
N THR A 546 -9.60 -19.35 -16.86
CA THR A 546 -9.54 -18.14 -17.68
C THR A 546 -8.41 -17.24 -17.20
N ARG A 547 -7.59 -16.74 -18.14
CA ARG A 547 -6.47 -15.84 -17.85
C ARG A 547 -6.69 -14.40 -18.30
N SER A 548 -7.60 -14.17 -19.26
CA SER A 548 -7.95 -12.82 -19.72
C SER A 548 -8.48 -11.98 -18.54
N PRO A 549 -8.01 -10.75 -18.29
CA PRO A 549 -8.42 -9.98 -17.12
C PRO A 549 -9.94 -9.84 -16.99
N VAL A 550 -10.47 -9.94 -15.77
CA VAL A 550 -11.82 -9.43 -15.48
C VAL A 550 -11.72 -7.91 -15.50
N ARG A 551 -12.66 -7.24 -16.15
CA ARG A 551 -12.70 -5.77 -16.23
C ARG A 551 -13.97 -5.28 -15.56
N SER A 552 -13.89 -4.11 -14.92
CA SER A 552 -15.07 -3.42 -14.43
C SER A 552 -16.05 -3.19 -15.57
N SER A 553 -17.33 -3.50 -15.34
CA SER A 553 -18.43 -3.22 -16.27
C SER A 553 -18.96 -1.78 -16.15
N SER A 554 -18.42 -1.00 -15.20
CA SER A 554 -18.72 0.44 -15.09
C SER A 554 -18.35 1.11 -16.42
N PRO A 555 -19.15 2.07 -16.95
CA PRO A 555 -18.65 2.93 -18.00
C PRO A 555 -17.32 3.52 -17.52
N HIS A 556 -16.27 3.38 -18.34
CA HIS A 556 -14.89 3.79 -18.05
C HIS A 556 -14.81 5.22 -17.46
N SER A 557 -15.83 6.04 -17.68
CA SER A 557 -16.15 7.24 -16.92
C SER A 557 -17.68 7.45 -16.97
N PRO A 558 -18.45 7.30 -15.87
CA PRO A 558 -19.86 7.67 -15.86
C PRO A 558 -20.03 9.12 -16.29
N HIS A 559 -21.09 9.42 -17.04
CA HIS A 559 -21.29 10.77 -17.56
C HIS A 559 -21.47 11.74 -16.38
N PRO A 560 -20.86 12.94 -16.41
CA PRO A 560 -20.97 13.92 -15.32
C PRO A 560 -22.42 14.21 -14.91
N GLY A 561 -23.32 14.26 -15.90
CA GLY A 561 -24.76 14.45 -15.67
C GLY A 561 -25.45 13.30 -14.92
N ASP A 562 -24.98 12.06 -15.06
CA ASP A 562 -25.52 10.93 -14.30
C ASP A 562 -25.08 11.02 -12.83
N LEU A 563 -23.80 11.33 -12.60
CA LEU A 563 -23.26 11.58 -11.26
C LEU A 563 -23.90 12.79 -10.59
N GLN A 564 -24.23 13.83 -11.36
CA GLN A 564 -24.98 15.00 -10.87
C GLN A 564 -26.39 14.62 -10.42
N ALA A 565 -27.11 13.85 -11.25
CA ALA A 565 -28.44 13.38 -10.92
C ALA A 565 -28.41 12.47 -9.67
N GLU A 566 -27.43 11.57 -9.59
CA GLU A 566 -27.19 10.74 -8.40
C GLU A 566 -26.90 11.59 -7.17
N GLY A 567 -26.01 12.58 -7.27
CA GLY A 567 -25.70 13.54 -6.20
C GLY A 567 -26.95 14.23 -5.65
N ARG A 568 -27.82 14.73 -6.53
CA ARG A 568 -29.11 15.33 -6.12
C ARG A 568 -30.02 14.34 -5.40
N VAL A 569 -30.09 13.10 -5.86
CA VAL A 569 -30.85 12.03 -5.18
C VAL A 569 -30.26 11.72 -3.80
N LEU A 570 -28.92 11.69 -3.67
CA LEU A 570 -28.24 11.47 -2.40
C LEU A 570 -28.51 12.60 -1.40
N ILE A 571 -28.50 13.87 -1.84
CA ILE A 571 -28.92 15.02 -1.02
C ILE A 571 -30.36 14.83 -0.53
N ALA A 572 -31.30 14.50 -1.44
CA ALA A 572 -32.70 14.30 -1.10
C ALA A 572 -32.94 13.14 -0.13
N ARG A 573 -32.07 12.12 -0.14
CA ARG A 573 -32.07 10.99 0.80
C ARG A 573 -31.35 11.28 2.12
N GLY A 574 -30.85 12.50 2.33
CA GLY A 574 -30.09 12.90 3.52
C GLY A 574 -28.68 12.32 3.60
N ARG A 575 -28.14 11.77 2.50
CA ARG A 575 -26.79 11.20 2.42
C ARG A 575 -25.79 12.25 1.91
N ALA A 576 -25.66 13.35 2.66
CA ALA A 576 -24.91 14.53 2.22
C ALA A 576 -23.43 14.24 1.92
N GLU A 577 -22.73 13.49 2.78
CA GLU A 577 -21.30 13.16 2.57
C GLU A 577 -21.06 12.31 1.31
N ARG A 578 -21.92 11.31 1.04
CA ARG A 578 -21.84 10.57 -0.23
C ARG A 578 -22.18 11.46 -1.43
N ALA A 579 -23.10 12.41 -1.27
CA ALA A 579 -23.43 13.36 -2.33
C ALA A 579 -22.24 14.29 -2.66
N ILE A 580 -21.52 14.79 -1.65
CA ILE A 580 -20.31 15.59 -1.82
C ILE A 580 -19.28 14.79 -2.64
N ALA A 581 -18.97 13.57 -2.21
CA ALA A 581 -17.99 12.73 -2.90
C ALA A 581 -18.40 12.41 -4.35
N CYS A 582 -19.69 12.13 -4.58
CA CYS A 582 -20.25 11.89 -5.92
C CYS A 582 -20.17 13.13 -6.83
N LEU A 583 -20.50 14.31 -6.31
CA LEU A 583 -20.48 15.57 -7.07
C LEU A 583 -19.06 16.06 -7.34
N LEU A 584 -18.12 15.84 -6.42
CA LEU A 584 -16.70 16.05 -6.67
C LEU A 584 -16.19 15.12 -7.79
N SER A 585 -16.58 13.84 -7.77
CA SER A 585 -16.31 12.91 -8.87
C SER A 585 -16.93 13.37 -10.21
N ALA A 586 -18.11 14.01 -10.19
CA ALA A 586 -18.70 14.61 -11.39
C ALA A 586 -17.86 15.81 -11.90
N LEU A 587 -17.41 16.67 -10.99
CA LEU A 587 -16.57 17.84 -11.30
C LEU A 587 -15.20 17.45 -11.85
N GLN A 588 -14.59 16.34 -11.40
CA GLN A 588 -13.39 15.78 -12.04
C GLN A 588 -13.57 15.64 -13.57
N ARG A 589 -14.76 15.19 -13.98
CA ARG A 589 -15.07 14.83 -15.35
C ARG A 589 -15.60 16.02 -16.16
N ALA A 590 -16.18 17.02 -15.48
CA ALA A 590 -16.69 18.26 -16.09
C ALA A 590 -16.58 19.48 -15.17
N GLY A 591 -15.36 19.94 -14.88
CA GLY A 591 -15.11 21.04 -13.93
C GLY A 591 -15.62 22.42 -14.35
N GLY A 592 -16.04 22.58 -15.61
CA GLY A 592 -16.55 23.83 -16.18
C GLY A 592 -18.07 24.03 -16.09
N ASP A 593 -18.79 23.19 -15.34
CA ASP A 593 -20.25 23.27 -15.22
C ASP A 593 -20.66 24.03 -13.95
N ALA A 594 -21.23 25.23 -14.12
CA ALA A 594 -21.73 26.06 -13.02
C ALA A 594 -22.77 25.33 -12.16
N THR A 595 -23.58 24.45 -12.76
CA THR A 595 -24.64 23.72 -12.06
C THR A 595 -24.08 22.64 -11.13
N LEU A 596 -22.96 22.00 -11.48
CA LEU A 596 -22.28 21.05 -10.62
C LEU A 596 -21.73 21.72 -9.36
N TRP A 597 -21.11 22.89 -9.50
CA TRP A 597 -20.64 23.69 -8.37
C TRP A 597 -21.79 24.13 -7.45
N PHE A 598 -22.96 24.47 -8.03
CA PHE A 598 -24.15 24.80 -7.26
C PHE A 598 -24.70 23.58 -6.50
N ASP A 599 -24.82 22.42 -7.16
CA ASP A 599 -25.26 21.18 -6.49
C ASP A 599 -24.29 20.74 -5.38
N LEU A 600 -22.98 20.90 -5.60
CA LEU A 600 -21.96 20.64 -4.59
C LEU A 600 -22.12 21.57 -3.38
N ALA A 601 -22.41 22.85 -3.60
CA ALA A 601 -22.71 23.77 -2.51
C ALA A 601 -23.94 23.36 -1.69
N LEU A 602 -24.99 22.87 -2.35
CA LEU A 602 -26.16 22.32 -1.66
C LEU A 602 -25.80 21.08 -0.84
N ALA A 603 -24.93 20.22 -1.35
CA ALA A 603 -24.44 19.05 -0.63
C ALA A 603 -23.62 19.45 0.63
N TYR A 604 -22.67 20.39 0.50
CA TYR A 604 -21.92 20.93 1.63
C TYR A 604 -22.82 21.59 2.67
N ARG A 605 -23.82 22.35 2.24
CA ARG A 605 -24.81 22.93 3.15
C ARG A 605 -25.59 21.86 3.89
N ALA A 606 -26.06 20.81 3.20
CA ALA A 606 -26.77 19.69 3.83
C ALA A 606 -25.88 18.90 4.81
N ALA A 607 -24.56 18.86 4.58
CA ALA A 607 -23.57 18.28 5.48
C ALA A 607 -23.19 19.21 6.65
N GLY A 608 -23.70 20.45 6.70
CA GLY A 608 -23.36 21.41 7.75
C GLY A 608 -21.98 22.06 7.58
N GLN A 609 -21.46 22.13 6.35
CA GLN A 609 -20.15 22.72 6.01
C GLN A 609 -20.34 24.07 5.27
N PRO A 610 -20.72 25.17 5.96
CA PRO A 610 -21.13 26.42 5.31
C PRO A 610 -19.99 27.14 4.58
N LYS A 611 -18.74 27.00 5.03
CA LYS A 611 -17.57 27.62 4.39
C LYS A 611 -17.33 27.02 3.00
N SER A 612 -17.25 25.69 2.90
CA SER A 612 -17.07 24.98 1.64
C SER A 612 -18.27 25.16 0.70
N ALA A 613 -19.48 25.30 1.26
CA ALA A 613 -20.66 25.67 0.48
C ALA A 613 -20.51 27.06 -0.17
N LEU A 614 -20.03 28.06 0.59
CA LEU A 614 -19.80 29.41 0.06
C LEU A 614 -18.73 29.41 -1.05
N GLU A 615 -17.59 28.75 -0.82
CA GLU A 615 -16.51 28.63 -1.82
C GLU A 615 -17.00 27.97 -3.12
N SER A 616 -17.87 26.96 -3.01
CA SER A 616 -18.51 26.29 -4.16
C SER A 616 -19.53 27.19 -4.87
N LEU A 617 -20.28 28.02 -4.15
CA LEU A 617 -21.20 29.01 -4.73
C LEU A 617 -20.44 30.09 -5.48
N GLU A 618 -19.33 30.57 -4.93
CA GLU A 618 -18.45 31.52 -5.62
C GLU A 618 -17.87 30.91 -6.90
N ALA A 619 -17.47 29.63 -6.88
CA ALA A 619 -17.03 28.92 -8.08
C ALA A 619 -18.14 28.81 -9.14
N SER A 620 -19.38 28.51 -8.71
CA SER A 620 -20.56 28.50 -9.58
C SER A 620 -20.82 29.87 -10.22
N LEU A 621 -20.81 30.94 -9.42
CA LEU A 621 -21.06 32.31 -9.87
C LEU A 621 -19.93 32.90 -10.72
N ARG A 622 -18.68 32.42 -10.58
CA ARG A 622 -17.60 32.76 -11.50
C ARG A 622 -17.83 32.21 -12.92
N LEU A 623 -18.56 31.10 -13.03
CA LEU A 623 -18.89 30.46 -14.31
C LEU A 623 -20.24 30.95 -14.89
N ASP A 624 -21.22 31.22 -14.02
CA ASP A 624 -22.53 31.76 -14.36
C ASP A 624 -22.98 32.79 -13.31
N ASP A 625 -22.71 34.07 -13.57
CA ASP A 625 -23.05 35.18 -12.68
C ASP A 625 -24.57 35.47 -12.61
N GLN A 626 -25.35 34.90 -13.53
CA GLN A 626 -26.80 35.05 -13.61
C GLN A 626 -27.55 34.00 -12.79
N ASN A 627 -26.86 33.10 -12.08
CA ASN A 627 -27.49 32.07 -11.27
C ASN A 627 -28.15 32.67 -10.01
N ALA A 628 -29.39 33.14 -10.15
CA ALA A 628 -30.18 33.70 -9.06
C ALA A 628 -30.36 32.72 -7.89
N ALA A 629 -30.39 31.40 -8.15
CA ALA A 629 -30.52 30.40 -7.09
C ALA A 629 -29.26 30.34 -6.22
N ALA A 630 -28.06 30.52 -6.78
CA ALA A 630 -26.81 30.60 -6.01
C ALA A 630 -26.81 31.83 -5.09
N TRP A 631 -27.21 33.01 -5.58
CA TRP A 631 -27.33 34.23 -4.75
C TRP A 631 -28.33 34.06 -3.60
N ILE A 632 -29.45 33.36 -3.83
CA ILE A 632 -30.42 33.03 -2.78
C ILE A 632 -29.79 32.16 -1.70
N VAL A 633 -29.00 31.14 -2.07
CA VAL A 633 -28.33 30.28 -1.07
C VAL A 633 -27.23 31.03 -0.32
N ILE A 634 -26.47 31.91 -0.98
CA ILE A 634 -25.51 32.81 -0.30
C ILE A 634 -26.23 33.69 0.72
N CYS A 635 -27.36 34.28 0.34
CA CYS A 635 -28.19 35.10 1.22
C CYS A 635 -28.66 34.32 2.46
N GLU A 636 -29.13 33.08 2.26
CA GLU A 636 -29.53 32.18 3.36
C GLU A 636 -28.36 31.88 4.30
N LEU A 637 -27.20 31.46 3.76
CA LEU A 637 -26.00 31.16 4.55
C LEU A 637 -25.49 32.38 5.32
N ALA A 638 -25.46 33.55 4.68
CA ALA A 638 -25.05 34.80 5.31
C ALA A 638 -25.99 35.21 6.45
N ALA A 639 -27.30 35.03 6.26
CA ALA A 639 -28.30 35.27 7.30
C ALA A 639 -28.20 34.25 8.45
N ASP A 640 -27.84 33.00 8.18
CA ASP A 640 -27.62 31.95 9.19
C ASP A 640 -26.41 32.29 10.09
N VAL A 641 -25.35 32.87 9.53
CA VAL A 641 -24.11 33.26 10.25
C VAL A 641 -24.23 34.67 10.88
N GLY A 642 -25.28 35.43 10.58
CA GLY A 642 -25.54 36.76 11.13
C GLY A 642 -24.88 37.93 10.37
N SER A 643 -24.32 37.67 9.18
CA SER A 643 -23.77 38.71 8.30
C SER A 643 -24.88 39.36 7.47
N LEU A 644 -25.70 40.20 8.13
CA LEU A 644 -26.91 40.77 7.53
C LEU A 644 -26.64 41.71 6.36
N ASP A 645 -25.51 42.42 6.35
CA ASP A 645 -25.18 43.34 5.25
C ASP A 645 -24.88 42.57 3.97
N PHE A 646 -24.07 41.51 4.04
CA PHE A 646 -23.80 40.63 2.92
C PHE A 646 -25.07 39.89 2.45
N ALA A 647 -25.93 39.50 3.40
CA ALA A 647 -27.23 38.89 3.07
C ALA A 647 -28.15 39.85 2.29
N ARG A 648 -28.15 41.16 2.60
CA ARG A 648 -28.92 42.18 1.87
C ARG A 648 -28.40 42.38 0.45
N GLU A 649 -27.08 42.42 0.27
CA GLU A 649 -26.45 42.55 -1.05
C GLU A 649 -26.79 41.35 -1.94
N ALA A 650 -26.60 40.13 -1.42
CA ALA A 650 -26.96 38.90 -2.13
C ALA A 650 -28.46 38.84 -2.46
N LEU A 651 -29.33 39.28 -1.55
CA LEU A 651 -30.78 39.35 -1.79
C LEU A 651 -31.16 40.36 -2.88
N ALA A 652 -30.48 41.50 -2.94
CA ALA A 652 -30.72 42.52 -3.95
C ALA A 652 -30.38 41.98 -5.35
N LEU A 653 -29.21 41.34 -5.49
CA LEU A 653 -28.79 40.68 -6.73
C LEU A 653 -29.75 39.55 -7.13
N ALA A 654 -30.13 38.69 -6.19
CA ALA A 654 -31.11 37.63 -6.45
C ALA A 654 -32.47 38.18 -6.93
N ALA A 655 -32.94 39.29 -6.34
CA ALA A 655 -34.20 39.92 -6.70
C ALA A 655 -34.16 40.67 -8.03
N GLU A 656 -33.00 41.19 -8.43
CA GLU A 656 -32.79 41.76 -9.76
C GLU A 656 -32.82 40.67 -10.83
N LEU A 657 -32.09 39.57 -10.61
CA LEU A 657 -31.98 38.46 -11.56
C LEU A 657 -33.29 37.66 -11.70
N ARG A 658 -34.03 37.46 -10.60
CA ARG A 658 -35.29 36.72 -10.61
C ARG A 658 -36.34 37.34 -9.67
N PRO A 659 -37.01 38.43 -10.09
CA PRO A 659 -37.96 39.17 -9.25
C PRO A 659 -39.16 38.36 -8.73
N GLY A 660 -39.51 37.26 -9.42
CA GLY A 660 -40.66 36.40 -9.10
C GLY A 660 -40.35 35.15 -8.27
N ASP A 661 -39.13 34.98 -7.72
CA ASP A 661 -38.83 33.82 -6.87
C ASP A 661 -39.57 33.93 -5.52
N GLU A 662 -40.36 32.91 -5.19
CA GLU A 662 -41.24 32.88 -4.00
C GLU A 662 -40.47 32.96 -2.67
N ARG A 663 -39.16 32.66 -2.67
CA ARG A 663 -38.32 32.74 -1.47
C ARG A 663 -37.91 34.17 -1.11
N ILE A 664 -37.86 35.08 -2.08
CA ILE A 664 -37.34 36.45 -1.88
C ILE A 664 -38.13 37.24 -0.81
N PRO A 665 -39.49 37.25 -0.81
CA PRO A 665 -40.24 37.97 0.22
C PRO A 665 -39.96 37.45 1.64
N ALA A 666 -39.84 36.14 1.80
CA ALA A 666 -39.56 35.52 3.09
C ALA A 666 -38.15 35.86 3.60
N LEU A 667 -37.14 35.81 2.72
CA LEU A 667 -35.77 36.20 3.05
C LEU A 667 -35.67 37.69 3.40
N ARG A 668 -36.38 38.56 2.68
CA ARG A 668 -36.45 39.99 2.97
C ARG A 668 -37.02 40.25 4.37
N ALA A 669 -38.08 39.55 4.74
CA ALA A 669 -38.66 39.67 6.09
C ALA A 669 -37.68 39.17 7.16
N ARG A 670 -37.00 38.05 6.90
CA ARG A 670 -36.02 37.45 7.82
C ARG A 670 -34.81 38.35 8.09
N ILE A 671 -34.33 39.09 7.09
CA ILE A 671 -33.15 39.99 7.20
C ILE A 671 -33.51 41.36 7.80
N ALA A 672 -34.80 41.71 7.79
CA ALA A 672 -35.33 42.94 8.36
C ALA A 672 -35.76 42.80 9.83
N ALA A 673 -36.06 41.58 10.28
CA ALA A 673 -36.29 41.23 11.69
C ALA A 673 -34.96 41.15 12.44
#